data_AF-A0A378JZW4-F1
#
_entry.id   AF-A0A378JZW4-F1
#
_cell.length_a   1.000
_cell.length_b   1.000
_cell.length_c   1.000
_cell.angle_alpha   90.00
_cell.angle_beta   90.00
_cell.angle_gamma   90.00
#
_symmetry.space_group_name_H-M   'P 1'
#
loop_
_entity.id
_entity.type
_entity.pdbx_description
1 polymer ?
#
loop_
_entity_poly.entity_id
_entity_poly.type
_entity_poly.pdbx_seq_one_letter_code
_entity_poly.pdbx_strand_id
1 'polypeptide(L)'
;MAKNGAISNAITNNEALAGIDSAVRNRALDDLLKADPADLKSIRLAIIINKGFWEHFPGLKEADGHKFYEDNDNLLTLVGPPGVEVIRQMAAQQRVTLGLKDVDDDVLIGILTHNEEECRAYLASKPVLGKFGVENQVHGWKKNEPAAAAQPPAPVPPARNKSDNILTADAIREIRHHARDLLLLRLIAQSKDRNHIELLLTARDKASVDNAAKNLNYPQSANATLSYPLSEPIQNALQNRLQVLDHAAGKTEFQQYVADLSSNDILRQVENLKKNNNAFLESIPQPIKNKLTIEDMDWAKSVLGVSYLKVAVAQLEIDLLPLLKTNTEEEFKAKLKETFGQHDYIDLAVKDNLGVIKNAMLKQFIPRLDLQKLKALNEAVGLKQCQKVFVDAGVTPVDWIVDTNLKDIKQSARSFLFEDEIKKVPQLGVAPHPQLIRVFNELPVAKQQALLKKTPPLYQVLTALDVEQLAVHLGTGVAGLAELAEENKSLAVFQLIHNPAVARILSAFQPTIKLSAVQVDALNRDLDAATARNNGQDFNNPALYKGIIDNIKVHCGADVNAGRFYQAFGLSNDGSAFKEPSAIRDQIKAQNQHNQELLRAYALISPEDKSNKSLEKQLLGILLTLNKNAPIDPKEIVKQFNGSRTYNEFIERVVPRGNSDLQAQLYTQLSSSIFYQLKNAVLKNNLNDADPFVVIDAVTDLKKIATSINQHLGALNKSREHFKFIEGIKPHHLYNPSFRGEAQLSAKQMKGQYQQLSNDCDLIVEQLRRDQKAIEAILSQNENPGNMLSEELDKRILRVFQQLREELDAIKSNLQFYETIQQKLSGDDGILQALDEAADHKKSYMFHADYITRRIESRDHVEGLTYSSQKHKNGLETPSDTAGGRKLELGQSIPEGKIAVVDYVQTAYKQDKVSKDYEVVGRYTVDLSPPGTMTLKGDKVTRSSGGKFEIQEFPRQTLPVPAKGSAEDFRLIKAKMEFSLALAADAIANLDSPPTKEKPLRLYGDNEEQMRYLWTALIILGEKNPHMKINADAIKLDRFGENQFDPAQEKGSFLGISTGFHNNSLYQLFKNSLVKDSVEQTVDAVKQMSADKKSSEKERPKVDSQAAKATKSIKDGLSVFLRDARTTRNAEGPEEKRDTGLKNS
;
A
#
# COMPACT_ATOMS: atom_id res chain seq x y z
N MET A 1 73.27 -7.89 40.06
CA MET A 1 72.21 -8.91 40.17
C MET A 1 71.57 -9.05 38.81
N ALA A 2 71.31 -10.28 38.36
CA ALA A 2 70.66 -10.56 37.07
C ALA A 2 69.25 -9.94 37.00
N LYS A 3 68.80 -9.54 35.80
CA LYS A 3 67.49 -8.91 35.59
C LYS A 3 66.34 -9.91 35.34
N ASN A 4 66.52 -11.21 35.60
CA ASN A 4 65.50 -12.25 35.40
C ASN A 4 64.11 -11.83 35.91
N GLY A 5 64.00 -11.39 37.17
CA GLY A 5 62.73 -10.95 37.75
C GLY A 5 62.15 -9.66 37.13
N ALA A 6 63.02 -8.74 36.71
CA ALA A 6 62.56 -7.51 36.03
C ALA A 6 62.01 -7.82 34.63
N ILE A 7 62.62 -8.76 33.92
CA ILE A 7 62.17 -9.24 32.61
C ILE A 7 60.84 -9.97 32.73
N SER A 8 60.70 -10.89 33.70
CA SER A 8 59.41 -11.58 33.92
C SER A 8 58.29 -10.62 34.28
N ASN A 9 58.55 -9.65 35.15
CA ASN A 9 57.56 -8.64 35.53
C ASN A 9 57.17 -7.73 34.35
N ALA A 10 58.11 -7.44 33.44
CA ALA A 10 57.80 -6.70 32.22
C ALA A 10 56.89 -7.50 31.29
N ILE A 11 57.11 -8.81 31.16
CA ILE A 11 56.28 -9.70 30.32
C ILE A 11 54.86 -9.87 30.88
N THR A 12 54.68 -9.89 32.20
CA THR A 12 53.34 -10.10 32.80
C THR A 12 52.56 -8.81 33.04
N ASN A 13 53.14 -7.64 32.77
CA ASN A 13 52.46 -6.35 32.96
C ASN A 13 51.56 -6.01 31.76
N ASN A 14 50.32 -6.53 31.77
CA ASN A 14 49.32 -6.33 30.73
C ASN A 14 49.04 -4.85 30.42
N GLU A 15 48.95 -4.00 31.44
CA GLU A 15 48.60 -2.58 31.29
C GLU A 15 49.70 -1.81 30.55
N ALA A 16 50.96 -1.99 30.97
CA ALA A 16 52.10 -1.38 30.29
C ALA A 16 52.26 -1.92 28.85
N LEU A 17 52.08 -3.23 28.66
CA LEU A 17 52.18 -3.87 27.34
C LEU A 17 51.07 -3.46 26.36
N ALA A 18 49.89 -3.08 26.87
CA ALA A 18 48.79 -2.59 26.04
C ALA A 18 49.06 -1.17 25.50
N GLY A 19 49.87 -0.37 26.20
CA GLY A 19 50.25 0.99 25.80
C GLY A 19 51.42 1.08 24.82
N ILE A 20 52.11 -0.04 24.53
CA ILE A 20 53.23 -0.11 23.59
C ILE A 20 52.71 -0.52 22.21
N ASP A 21 53.26 0.08 21.15
CA ASP A 21 52.99 -0.29 19.76
C ASP A 21 53.05 -1.82 19.55
N SER A 22 52.00 -2.38 18.95
CA SER A 22 51.82 -3.82 18.86
C SER A 22 52.89 -4.49 18.00
N ALA A 23 53.43 -3.82 16.97
CA ALA A 23 54.51 -4.38 16.15
C ALA A 23 55.84 -4.42 16.91
N VAL A 24 56.16 -3.37 17.68
CA VAL A 24 57.37 -3.33 18.54
C VAL A 24 57.30 -4.40 19.62
N ARG A 25 56.18 -4.46 20.34
CA ARG A 25 55.93 -5.43 21.41
C ARG A 25 55.94 -6.87 20.90
N ASN A 26 55.21 -7.16 19.83
CA ASN A 26 55.12 -8.52 19.29
C ASN A 26 56.48 -8.98 18.76
N ARG A 27 57.28 -8.08 18.15
CA ARG A 27 58.66 -8.40 17.73
C ARG A 27 59.54 -8.80 18.92
N ALA A 28 59.53 -8.03 20.01
CA ALA A 28 60.36 -8.32 21.17
C ALA A 28 60.03 -9.68 21.83
N LEU A 29 58.74 -10.04 21.89
CA LEU A 29 58.30 -11.34 22.37
C LEU A 29 58.63 -12.46 21.38
N ASP A 30 58.41 -12.26 20.08
CA ASP A 30 58.72 -13.25 19.03
C ASP A 30 60.23 -13.54 18.98
N ASP A 31 61.10 -12.52 19.12
CA ASP A 31 62.56 -12.69 19.14
C ASP A 31 63.02 -13.48 20.36
N LEU A 32 62.40 -13.26 21.53
CA LEU A 32 62.67 -14.03 22.74
C LEU A 32 62.25 -15.51 22.62
N LEU A 33 61.14 -15.77 21.90
CA LEU A 33 60.68 -17.12 21.60
C LEU A 33 61.54 -17.82 20.54
N LYS A 34 62.13 -17.07 19.61
CA LYS A 34 63.02 -17.58 18.57
C LYS A 34 64.39 -18.02 19.12
N ALA A 35 64.86 -17.38 20.19
CA ALA A 35 66.15 -17.71 20.81
C ALA A 35 66.18 -19.14 21.40
N ASP A 36 67.34 -19.79 21.31
CA ASP A 36 67.58 -21.13 21.84
C ASP A 36 67.71 -21.08 23.39
N PRO A 37 66.86 -21.77 24.16
CA PRO A 37 66.89 -21.76 25.63
C PRO A 37 68.17 -22.35 26.22
N ALA A 38 68.89 -23.21 25.49
CA ALA A 38 70.15 -23.79 25.91
C ALA A 38 71.35 -22.88 25.62
N ASP A 39 71.20 -21.90 24.72
CA ASP A 39 72.19 -20.89 24.41
C ASP A 39 71.86 -19.54 25.09
N LEU A 40 72.41 -19.36 26.28
CA LEU A 40 72.21 -18.14 27.08
C LEU A 40 72.61 -16.87 26.32
N LYS A 41 73.60 -16.94 25.43
CA LYS A 41 74.05 -15.80 24.61
C LYS A 41 72.99 -15.40 23.58
N SER A 42 72.33 -16.38 22.96
CA SER A 42 71.23 -16.16 22.01
C SER A 42 70.06 -15.40 22.66
N ILE A 43 69.71 -15.75 23.89
CA ILE A 43 68.59 -15.15 24.62
C ILE A 43 68.94 -13.74 25.10
N ARG A 44 70.15 -13.54 25.63
CA ARG A 44 70.65 -12.20 25.97
C ARG A 44 70.66 -11.30 24.74
N LEU A 45 71.10 -11.82 23.59
CA LEU A 45 71.11 -11.06 22.34
C LEU A 45 69.69 -10.65 21.91
N ALA A 46 68.69 -11.52 22.03
CA ALA A 46 67.28 -11.19 21.75
C ALA A 46 66.76 -10.04 22.62
N ILE A 47 67.19 -9.97 23.89
CA ILE A 47 66.87 -8.87 24.81
C ILE A 47 67.63 -7.59 24.42
N ILE A 48 68.93 -7.69 24.10
CA ILE A 48 69.78 -6.56 23.73
C ILE A 48 69.30 -5.87 22.44
N ILE A 49 68.98 -6.65 21.40
CA ILE A 49 68.47 -6.13 20.12
C ILE A 49 67.15 -5.38 20.31
N ASN A 50 66.34 -5.81 21.27
CA ASN A 50 65.07 -5.18 21.62
C ASN A 50 65.18 -4.20 22.81
N LYS A 51 66.37 -3.63 23.07
CA LYS A 51 66.60 -2.69 24.18
C LYS A 51 65.53 -1.60 24.28
N GLY A 52 65.19 -0.96 23.15
CA GLY A 52 64.18 0.10 23.13
C GLY A 52 62.79 -0.32 23.64
N PHE A 53 62.40 -1.59 23.45
CA PHE A 53 61.17 -2.13 24.04
C PHE A 53 61.32 -2.29 25.55
N TRP A 54 62.39 -2.95 26.00
CA TRP A 54 62.58 -3.27 27.42
C TRP A 54 62.80 -2.03 28.29
N GLU A 55 63.34 -0.93 27.77
CA GLU A 55 63.51 0.34 28.50
C GLU A 55 62.19 1.06 28.85
N HIS A 56 61.05 0.61 28.32
CA HIS A 56 59.73 1.10 28.76
C HIS A 56 59.40 0.67 30.20
N PHE A 57 60.11 -0.32 30.74
CA PHE A 57 59.87 -0.85 32.07
C PHE A 57 60.91 -0.29 33.06
N PRO A 58 60.49 0.34 34.18
CA PRO A 58 61.41 1.01 35.10
C PRO A 58 62.58 0.13 35.60
N GLY A 59 62.35 -1.16 35.83
CA GLY A 59 63.37 -2.11 36.30
C GLY A 59 64.43 -2.49 35.25
N LEU A 60 64.20 -2.14 33.98
CA LEU A 60 65.01 -2.45 32.81
C LEU A 60 65.55 -1.19 32.11
N LYS A 61 65.31 0.00 32.66
CA LYS A 61 65.93 1.23 32.18
C LYS A 61 67.37 1.34 32.71
N GLU A 62 68.34 1.57 31.83
CA GLU A 62 69.71 1.87 32.25
C GLU A 62 69.77 3.28 32.88
N ALA A 63 70.55 3.41 33.96
CA ALA A 63 70.87 4.70 34.59
C ALA A 63 72.33 5.07 34.28
N ASP A 64 72.67 6.35 34.35
CA ASP A 64 74.02 6.84 34.07
C ASP A 64 75.07 6.09 34.91
N GLY A 65 76.02 5.44 34.22
CA GLY A 65 77.11 4.67 34.84
C GLY A 65 76.83 3.17 35.07
N HIS A 66 75.59 2.69 34.87
CA HIS A 66 75.23 1.29 35.05
C HIS A 66 74.62 0.68 33.78
N LYS A 67 75.48 0.25 32.86
CA LYS A 67 75.07 -0.52 31.67
C LYS A 67 74.96 -2.00 32.00
N PHE A 68 73.84 -2.61 31.63
CA PHE A 68 73.59 -4.04 31.82
C PHE A 68 73.00 -4.72 30.58
N TYR A 69 72.72 -4.01 29.47
CA TYR A 69 72.42 -4.61 28.17
C TYR A 69 73.67 -5.12 27.46
N GLU A 70 74.42 -5.98 28.16
CA GLU A 70 75.63 -6.62 27.67
C GLU A 70 75.48 -8.14 27.81
N ASP A 71 76.23 -8.90 27.01
CA ASP A 71 76.22 -10.37 27.09
C ASP A 71 76.96 -10.84 28.36
N ASN A 72 76.31 -10.70 29.51
CA ASN A 72 76.83 -11.12 30.81
C ASN A 72 75.71 -11.47 31.80
N ASP A 73 76.11 -12.02 32.94
CA ASP A 73 75.20 -12.50 33.99
C ASP A 73 74.40 -11.38 34.69
N ASN A 74 74.77 -10.10 34.51
CA ASN A 74 73.98 -8.98 35.03
C ASN A 74 72.69 -8.77 34.24
N LEU A 75 72.66 -9.12 32.94
CA LEU A 75 71.44 -9.06 32.14
C LEU A 75 70.51 -10.23 32.47
N LEU A 76 71.00 -11.45 32.33
CA LEU A 76 70.21 -12.68 32.48
C LEU A 76 71.15 -13.83 32.86
N THR A 77 70.79 -14.62 33.86
CA THR A 77 71.55 -15.83 34.25
C THR A 77 70.65 -17.07 34.29
N LEU A 78 71.23 -18.26 34.10
CA LEU A 78 70.50 -19.53 34.04
C LEU A 78 69.84 -19.90 35.37
N VAL A 79 70.46 -19.54 36.50
CA VAL A 79 70.01 -19.90 37.86
C VAL A 79 69.19 -18.80 38.56
N GLY A 80 68.87 -17.71 37.86
CA GLY A 80 68.09 -16.61 38.42
C GLY A 80 66.61 -16.96 38.53
N PRO A 81 65.88 -16.53 39.58
CA PRO A 81 64.43 -16.72 39.66
C PRO A 81 63.66 -15.58 38.93
N PRO A 82 62.70 -15.88 38.05
CA PRO A 82 62.43 -17.19 37.46
C PRO A 82 63.48 -17.58 36.40
N GLY A 83 63.66 -18.88 36.20
CA GLY A 83 64.59 -19.42 35.22
C GLY A 83 64.23 -19.01 33.79
N VAL A 84 65.21 -19.09 32.89
CA VAL A 84 65.11 -18.70 31.48
C VAL A 84 63.95 -19.40 30.75
N GLU A 85 63.73 -20.68 31.05
CA GLU A 85 62.62 -21.45 30.46
C GLU A 85 61.26 -20.88 30.84
N VAL A 86 61.06 -20.54 32.12
CA VAL A 86 59.82 -19.94 32.63
C VAL A 86 59.58 -18.56 32.01
N ILE A 87 60.64 -17.75 31.84
CA ILE A 87 60.54 -16.45 31.15
C ILE A 87 60.04 -16.63 29.70
N ARG A 88 60.54 -17.64 28.98
CA ARG A 88 60.08 -17.94 27.62
C ARG A 88 58.64 -18.46 27.59
N GLN A 89 58.23 -19.28 28.55
CA GLN A 89 56.84 -19.75 28.67
C GLN A 89 55.87 -18.58 28.94
N MET A 90 56.24 -17.66 29.84
CA MET A 90 55.49 -16.44 30.10
C MET A 90 55.38 -15.58 28.82
N ALA A 91 56.47 -15.44 28.07
CA ALA A 91 56.46 -14.70 26.81
C ALA A 91 55.53 -15.34 25.77
N ALA A 92 55.51 -16.68 25.69
CA ALA A 92 54.63 -17.43 24.78
C ALA A 92 53.16 -17.21 25.12
N GLN A 93 52.78 -17.37 26.40
CA GLN A 93 51.42 -17.11 26.87
C GLN A 93 51.00 -15.67 26.56
N GLN A 94 51.86 -14.72 26.94
CA GLN A 94 51.57 -13.31 26.79
C GLN A 94 51.42 -12.89 25.32
N ARG A 95 52.25 -13.44 24.44
CA ARG A 95 52.19 -13.17 23.00
C ARG A 95 50.86 -13.57 22.38
N VAL A 96 50.27 -14.69 22.84
CA VAL A 96 48.94 -15.12 22.43
C VAL A 96 47.88 -14.21 23.03
N THR A 97 47.88 -14.03 24.36
CA THR A 97 46.86 -13.25 25.09
C THR A 97 46.69 -11.84 24.53
N LEU A 98 47.80 -11.14 24.28
CA LEU A 98 47.77 -9.79 23.71
C LEU A 98 47.26 -9.75 22.26
N GLY A 99 47.46 -10.82 21.50
CA GLY A 99 46.99 -10.93 20.12
C GLY A 99 45.49 -11.21 20.01
N LEU A 100 44.84 -11.72 21.07
CA LEU A 100 43.41 -12.06 21.05
C LEU A 100 42.51 -10.85 20.79
N LYS A 101 42.92 -9.64 21.18
CA LYS A 101 42.14 -8.42 20.97
C LYS A 101 41.85 -8.13 19.50
N ASP A 102 42.75 -8.56 18.61
CA ASP A 102 42.78 -8.20 17.20
C ASP A 102 42.29 -9.32 16.27
N VAL A 103 41.78 -10.44 16.83
CA VAL A 103 41.25 -11.56 16.03
C VAL A 103 39.72 -11.53 15.96
N ASP A 104 39.18 -12.15 14.91
CA ASP A 104 37.75 -12.34 14.71
C ASP A 104 37.16 -13.32 15.74
N ASP A 105 35.84 -13.23 15.95
CA ASP A 105 35.13 -14.05 16.93
C ASP A 105 35.32 -15.56 16.65
N ASP A 106 35.35 -16.00 15.38
CA ASP A 106 35.61 -17.39 15.01
C ASP A 106 36.95 -17.95 15.55
N VAL A 107 37.96 -17.10 15.67
CA VAL A 107 39.26 -17.49 16.24
C VAL A 107 39.14 -17.67 17.76
N LEU A 108 38.41 -16.80 18.45
CA LEU A 108 38.12 -16.93 19.87
C LEU A 108 37.31 -18.21 20.13
N ILE A 109 36.28 -18.46 19.32
CA ILE A 109 35.47 -19.69 19.38
C ILE A 109 36.36 -20.91 19.18
N GLY A 110 37.23 -20.91 18.17
CA GLY A 110 38.19 -21.98 17.94
C GLY A 110 39.10 -22.25 19.14
N ILE A 111 39.58 -21.22 19.84
CA ILE A 111 40.42 -21.40 21.03
C ILE A 111 39.66 -22.09 22.18
N LEU A 112 38.37 -21.78 22.32
CA LEU A 112 37.53 -22.26 23.41
C LEU A 112 37.00 -23.68 23.22
N THR A 113 36.90 -24.17 21.98
CA THR A 113 36.30 -25.48 21.64
C THR A 113 37.30 -26.63 21.57
N HIS A 114 38.55 -26.35 21.22
CA HIS A 114 39.60 -27.37 21.14
C HIS A 114 40.07 -27.83 22.53
N ASN A 115 40.51 -29.08 22.69
CA ASN A 115 41.25 -29.50 23.89
C ASN A 115 42.68 -28.93 23.91
N GLU A 116 43.49 -29.19 24.94
CA GLU A 116 44.81 -28.51 25.09
C GLU A 116 45.77 -28.74 23.92
N GLU A 117 45.94 -29.98 23.45
CA GLU A 117 46.84 -30.31 22.34
C GLU A 117 46.33 -29.76 21.01
N GLU A 118 45.02 -29.83 20.81
CA GLU A 118 44.35 -29.28 19.63
C GLU A 118 44.42 -27.75 19.61
N CYS A 119 44.32 -27.10 20.77
CA CYS A 119 44.41 -25.66 20.89
C CYS A 119 45.82 -25.17 20.56
N ARG A 120 46.88 -25.88 21.01
CA ARG A 120 48.26 -25.60 20.58
C ARG A 120 48.42 -25.72 19.06
N ALA A 121 47.88 -26.78 18.46
CA ALA A 121 47.91 -26.94 17.00
C ALA A 121 47.13 -25.84 16.26
N TYR A 122 45.99 -25.43 16.82
CA TYR A 122 45.17 -24.35 16.30
C TYR A 122 45.89 -22.99 16.38
N LEU A 123 46.51 -22.67 17.51
CA LEU A 123 47.32 -21.46 17.67
C LEU A 123 48.49 -21.43 16.66
N ALA A 124 49.13 -22.56 16.39
CA ALA A 124 50.17 -22.65 15.36
C ALA A 124 49.65 -22.35 13.94
N SER A 125 48.37 -22.61 13.67
CA SER A 125 47.72 -22.23 12.40
C SER A 125 47.38 -20.74 12.29
N LYS A 126 47.56 -19.96 13.37
CA LYS A 126 47.20 -18.53 13.46
C LYS A 126 48.43 -17.65 13.74
N PRO A 127 49.21 -17.28 12.70
CA PRO A 127 50.44 -16.50 12.85
C PRO A 127 50.27 -15.15 13.58
N VAL A 128 49.07 -14.57 13.53
CA VAL A 128 48.73 -13.31 14.25
C VAL A 128 48.85 -13.46 15.77
N LEU A 129 48.59 -14.65 16.32
CA LEU A 129 48.69 -14.95 17.76
C LEU A 129 50.11 -15.36 18.19
N GLY A 130 51.05 -15.44 17.25
CA GLY A 130 52.44 -15.85 17.45
C GLY A 130 52.89 -16.81 16.36
N LYS A 131 54.17 -16.80 16.02
CA LYS A 131 54.72 -17.54 14.88
C LYS A 131 55.00 -19.02 15.19
N PHE A 132 54.15 -19.64 16.02
CA PHE A 132 54.35 -21.01 16.52
C PHE A 132 54.41 -22.06 15.40
N GLY A 133 53.61 -21.92 14.33
CA GLY A 133 53.61 -22.84 13.20
C GLY A 133 54.63 -22.54 12.10
N VAL A 134 55.43 -21.48 12.24
CA VAL A 134 56.41 -21.06 11.22
C VAL A 134 57.76 -21.67 11.55
N GLU A 135 58.37 -22.37 10.57
CA GLU A 135 59.63 -23.06 10.76
C GLU A 135 60.73 -22.08 11.25
N ASN A 136 61.46 -22.50 12.28
CA ASN A 136 62.55 -21.75 12.92
C ASN A 136 62.16 -20.37 13.51
N GLN A 137 60.88 -20.13 13.84
CA GLN A 137 60.45 -18.89 14.51
C GLN A 137 60.20 -19.04 16.02
N VAL A 138 59.91 -20.25 16.51
CA VAL A 138 59.80 -20.53 17.95
C VAL A 138 60.65 -21.74 18.27
N HIS A 139 61.73 -21.54 19.02
CA HIS A 139 62.67 -22.62 19.32
C HIS A 139 62.03 -23.65 20.27
N GLY A 140 62.12 -24.93 19.88
CA GLY A 140 61.57 -26.05 20.62
C GLY A 140 60.11 -26.40 20.29
N TRP A 141 59.48 -25.68 19.36
CA TRP A 141 58.12 -25.98 18.92
C TRP A 141 58.10 -27.24 18.05
N LYS A 142 57.34 -28.26 18.46
CA LYS A 142 57.21 -29.53 17.75
C LYS A 142 56.30 -29.37 16.52
N LYS A 143 56.55 -30.16 15.46
CA LYS A 143 55.65 -30.23 14.30
C LYS A 143 54.28 -30.77 14.74
N ASN A 144 53.20 -30.24 14.16
CA ASN A 144 51.85 -30.74 14.42
C ASN A 144 51.75 -32.22 14.00
N GLU A 145 51.22 -33.05 14.87
CA GLU A 145 50.90 -34.45 14.54
C GLU A 145 49.63 -34.47 13.68
N PRO A 146 49.65 -35.13 12.50
CA PRO A 146 48.46 -35.26 11.67
C PRO A 146 47.40 -36.06 12.41
N ALA A 147 46.15 -35.71 12.18
CA ALA A 147 45.01 -36.47 12.66
C ALA A 147 45.13 -37.94 12.26
N ALA A 148 44.93 -38.86 13.20
CA ALA A 148 44.86 -40.29 12.87
C ALA A 148 43.80 -40.49 11.78
N ALA A 149 44.17 -41.18 10.69
CA ALA A 149 43.25 -41.42 9.58
C ALA A 149 42.01 -42.17 10.08
N ALA A 150 40.88 -41.47 10.20
CA ALA A 150 39.60 -42.09 10.49
C ALA A 150 39.09 -42.78 9.22
N GLN A 151 38.67 -44.04 9.32
CA GLN A 151 37.96 -44.70 8.22
C GLN A 151 36.62 -43.97 7.98
N PRO A 152 36.22 -43.70 6.73
CA PRO A 152 34.91 -43.11 6.44
C PRO A 152 33.77 -43.99 6.99
N PRO A 153 32.71 -43.42 7.60
CA PRO A 153 32.30 -42.01 7.57
C PRO A 153 32.48 -41.31 8.94
N ALA A 154 33.68 -41.36 9.52
CA ALA A 154 33.99 -40.58 10.73
C ALA A 154 34.70 -39.25 10.37
N PRO A 155 34.38 -38.13 11.05
CA PRO A 155 35.06 -36.85 10.84
C PRO A 155 36.57 -36.99 11.10
N VAL A 156 37.39 -36.37 10.24
CA VAL A 156 38.85 -36.34 10.40
C VAL A 156 39.16 -35.70 11.78
N PRO A 157 39.93 -36.35 12.65
CA PRO A 157 40.25 -35.76 13.95
C PRO A 157 40.97 -34.41 13.77
N PRO A 158 40.90 -33.49 14.74
CA PRO A 158 41.71 -32.28 14.72
C PRO A 158 43.20 -32.59 14.90
N ALA A 159 44.07 -31.76 14.30
CA ALA A 159 45.53 -31.85 14.47
C ALA A 159 45.93 -31.58 15.93
N ARG A 160 47.03 -32.20 16.39
CA ARG A 160 47.49 -32.09 17.78
C ARG A 160 48.93 -31.61 17.86
N ASN A 161 49.26 -30.88 18.93
CA ASN A 161 50.62 -30.41 19.18
C ASN A 161 51.02 -30.61 20.66
N LYS A 162 52.17 -31.24 20.88
CA LYS A 162 52.71 -31.60 22.21
C LYS A 162 53.83 -30.66 22.68
N SER A 163 53.81 -29.38 22.29
CA SER A 163 54.77 -28.35 22.75
C SER A 163 54.36 -27.75 24.11
N ASP A 164 54.08 -28.62 25.06
CA ASP A 164 53.66 -28.31 26.44
C ASP A 164 54.75 -27.65 27.28
N ASN A 165 56.02 -27.79 26.87
CA ASN A 165 57.16 -27.08 27.45
C ASN A 165 57.25 -25.59 27.05
N ILE A 166 56.45 -25.13 26.07
CA ILE A 166 56.42 -23.73 25.62
C ILE A 166 55.10 -23.08 26.03
N LEU A 167 53.98 -23.67 25.62
CA LEU A 167 52.65 -23.29 26.08
C LEU A 167 52.15 -24.38 27.02
N THR A 168 52.35 -24.18 28.32
CA THR A 168 51.94 -25.12 29.36
C THR A 168 50.41 -25.28 29.39
N ALA A 169 49.92 -26.33 30.06
CA ALA A 169 48.47 -26.53 30.27
C ALA A 169 47.83 -25.28 30.94
N ASP A 170 48.52 -24.72 31.93
CA ASP A 170 48.11 -23.49 32.62
C ASP A 170 48.06 -22.29 31.68
N ALA A 171 49.05 -22.13 30.80
CA ALA A 171 49.05 -21.05 29.81
C ALA A 171 47.85 -21.17 28.85
N ILE A 172 47.54 -22.38 28.36
CA ILE A 172 46.38 -22.61 27.48
C ILE A 172 45.06 -22.31 28.23
N ARG A 173 44.95 -22.69 29.50
CA ARG A 173 43.79 -22.38 30.34
C ARG A 173 43.59 -20.88 30.52
N GLU A 174 44.66 -20.12 30.80
CA GLU A 174 44.60 -18.66 30.91
C GLU A 174 44.26 -17.97 29.59
N ILE A 175 44.81 -18.45 28.46
CA ILE A 175 44.46 -17.98 27.12
C ILE A 175 42.96 -18.18 26.84
N ARG A 176 42.40 -19.34 27.23
CA ARG A 176 40.96 -19.61 27.10
C ARG A 176 40.12 -18.69 27.97
N HIS A 177 40.53 -18.42 29.21
CA HIS A 177 39.81 -17.48 30.07
C HIS A 177 39.75 -16.07 29.46
N HIS A 178 40.86 -15.60 28.90
CA HIS A 178 40.89 -14.30 28.19
C HIS A 178 40.05 -14.31 26.91
N ALA A 179 40.11 -15.38 26.12
CA ALA A 179 39.31 -15.52 24.90
C ALA A 179 37.79 -15.53 25.20
N ARG A 180 37.39 -16.21 26.29
CA ARG A 180 36.01 -16.25 26.76
C ARG A 180 35.51 -14.85 27.12
N ASP A 181 36.24 -14.14 27.98
CA ASP A 181 35.81 -12.82 28.47
C ASP A 181 35.74 -11.83 27.30
N LEU A 182 36.71 -11.85 26.38
CA LEU A 182 36.69 -10.99 25.21
C LEU A 182 35.48 -11.27 24.30
N LEU A 183 35.17 -12.54 24.03
CA LEU A 183 34.00 -12.92 23.22
C LEU A 183 32.71 -12.46 23.89
N LEU A 184 32.54 -12.71 25.19
CA LEU A 184 31.35 -12.27 25.93
C LEU A 184 31.20 -10.74 25.92
N LEU A 185 32.28 -9.98 26.15
CA LEU A 185 32.25 -8.52 26.08
C LEU A 185 31.75 -8.02 24.72
N ARG A 186 32.21 -8.63 23.62
CA ARG A 186 31.78 -8.30 22.26
C ARG A 186 30.29 -8.62 22.05
N LEU A 187 29.84 -9.80 22.45
CA LEU A 187 28.44 -10.21 22.33
C LEU A 187 27.49 -9.33 23.17
N ILE A 188 27.91 -8.96 24.38
CA ILE A 188 27.17 -8.05 25.27
C ILE A 188 27.01 -6.68 24.62
N ALA A 189 28.10 -6.11 24.08
CA ALA A 189 28.07 -4.80 23.44
C ALA A 189 27.15 -4.77 22.19
N GLN A 190 27.06 -5.88 21.46
CA GLN A 190 26.24 -6.00 20.25
C GLN A 190 24.75 -6.27 20.56
N SER A 191 24.43 -6.86 21.71
CA SER A 191 23.05 -7.23 22.05
C SER A 191 22.13 -6.02 22.12
N LYS A 192 20.99 -6.09 21.43
CA LYS A 192 19.91 -5.09 21.51
C LYS A 192 18.77 -5.51 22.44
N ASP A 193 18.82 -6.73 22.94
CA ASP A 193 17.77 -7.31 23.79
C ASP A 193 18.12 -7.15 25.26
N ARG A 194 17.33 -6.31 25.96
CA ARG A 194 17.49 -6.03 27.39
C ARG A 194 17.32 -7.30 28.22
N ASN A 195 16.35 -8.15 27.88
CA ASN A 195 16.05 -9.36 28.65
C ASN A 195 17.20 -10.36 28.55
N HIS A 196 17.85 -10.49 27.39
CA HIS A 196 19.01 -11.37 27.25
C HIS A 196 20.18 -10.94 28.14
N ILE A 197 20.41 -9.63 28.26
CA ILE A 197 21.45 -9.07 29.13
C ILE A 197 21.09 -9.25 30.61
N GLU A 198 19.84 -8.97 30.99
CA GLU A 198 19.37 -9.11 32.37
C GLU A 198 19.39 -10.57 32.84
N LEU A 199 18.98 -11.52 31.99
CA LEU A 199 19.06 -12.95 32.29
C LEU A 199 20.50 -13.40 32.56
N LEU A 200 21.47 -12.88 31.81
CA LEU A 200 22.88 -13.23 32.04
C LEU A 200 23.43 -12.57 33.31
N LEU A 201 23.06 -11.33 33.61
CA LEU A 201 23.50 -10.60 34.81
C LEU A 201 22.93 -11.21 36.10
N THR A 202 21.69 -11.68 36.05
CA THR A 202 20.94 -12.19 37.22
C THR A 202 21.03 -13.71 37.39
N ALA A 203 21.80 -14.39 36.53
CA ALA A 203 22.02 -15.83 36.59
C ALA A 203 22.60 -16.25 37.95
N ARG A 204 22.04 -17.30 38.56
CA ARG A 204 22.37 -17.74 39.93
C ARG A 204 23.18 -19.03 40.01
N ASP A 205 23.45 -19.65 38.86
CA ASP A 205 24.21 -20.88 38.75
C ASP A 205 24.79 -21.02 37.33
N LYS A 206 25.66 -22.01 37.16
CA LYS A 206 26.33 -22.31 35.89
C LYS A 206 25.35 -22.65 34.76
N ALA A 207 24.28 -23.39 35.05
CA ALA A 207 23.29 -23.77 34.04
C ALA A 207 22.51 -22.55 33.53
N SER A 208 22.18 -21.62 34.44
CA SER A 208 21.54 -20.35 34.13
C SER A 208 22.44 -19.44 33.31
N VAL A 209 23.75 -19.39 33.62
CA VAL A 209 24.74 -18.68 32.79
C VAL A 209 24.81 -19.27 31.39
N ASP A 210 24.89 -20.60 31.25
CA ASP A 210 24.97 -21.26 29.95
C ASP A 210 23.73 -21.00 29.08
N ASN A 211 22.54 -21.06 29.70
CA ASN A 211 21.29 -20.76 29.02
C ASN A 211 21.18 -19.29 28.63
N ALA A 212 21.57 -18.36 29.50
CA ALA A 212 21.52 -16.93 29.21
C ALA A 212 22.57 -16.52 28.16
N ALA A 213 23.78 -17.08 28.21
CA ALA A 213 24.82 -16.82 27.22
C ALA A 213 24.43 -17.34 25.83
N LYS A 214 23.69 -18.45 25.75
CA LYS A 214 23.10 -18.94 24.49
C LYS A 214 22.22 -17.88 23.82
N ASN A 215 21.44 -17.13 24.60
CA ASN A 215 20.57 -16.06 24.07
C ASN A 215 21.37 -14.87 23.50
N LEU A 216 22.65 -14.74 23.89
CA LEU A 216 23.60 -13.78 23.31
C LEU A 216 24.40 -14.38 22.15
N ASN A 217 24.00 -15.54 21.62
CA ASN A 217 24.72 -16.30 20.59
C ASN A 217 26.11 -16.79 21.03
N TYR A 218 26.33 -16.99 22.34
CA TYR A 218 27.54 -17.65 22.80
C TYR A 218 27.54 -19.13 22.36
N PRO A 219 28.62 -19.66 21.77
CA PRO A 219 28.65 -21.01 21.23
C PRO A 219 28.55 -22.07 22.32
N GLN A 220 27.56 -22.95 22.18
CA GLN A 220 27.34 -24.04 23.14
C GLN A 220 28.54 -24.98 23.27
N SER A 221 29.30 -25.16 22.18
CA SER A 221 30.54 -25.95 22.17
C SER A 221 31.63 -25.38 23.09
N ALA A 222 31.55 -24.09 23.46
CA ALA A 222 32.46 -23.45 24.39
C ALA A 222 31.91 -23.36 25.83
N ASN A 223 30.72 -23.91 26.13
CA ASN A 223 30.10 -23.81 27.47
C ASN A 223 30.98 -24.37 28.60
N ALA A 224 31.84 -25.33 28.30
CA ALA A 224 32.79 -25.88 29.27
C ALA A 224 33.78 -24.83 29.80
N THR A 225 34.04 -23.75 29.06
CA THR A 225 34.98 -22.67 29.42
C THR A 225 34.32 -21.49 30.14
N LEU A 226 33.00 -21.34 30.01
CA LEU A 226 32.21 -20.36 30.77
C LEU A 226 32.41 -20.56 32.28
N SER A 227 32.51 -19.48 33.05
CA SER A 227 32.64 -19.56 34.51
C SER A 227 31.39 -19.02 35.21
N TYR A 228 31.07 -19.61 36.35
CA TYR A 228 30.14 -19.03 37.33
C TYR A 228 30.87 -18.94 38.69
N PRO A 229 30.89 -17.77 39.36
CA PRO A 229 30.34 -16.49 38.92
C PRO A 229 31.05 -15.91 37.67
N LEU A 230 30.35 -15.00 36.97
CA LEU A 230 30.95 -14.21 35.87
C LEU A 230 32.03 -13.28 36.44
N SER A 231 33.07 -13.00 35.64
CA SER A 231 34.13 -12.07 36.05
C SER A 231 33.57 -10.64 36.21
N GLU A 232 34.18 -9.86 37.10
CA GLU A 232 33.79 -8.48 37.38
C GLU A 232 33.71 -7.59 36.11
N PRO A 233 34.64 -7.66 35.14
CA PRO A 233 34.54 -6.91 33.89
C PRO A 233 33.27 -7.24 33.09
N ILE A 234 32.84 -8.50 33.09
CA ILE A 234 31.61 -8.93 32.42
C ILE A 234 30.38 -8.40 33.14
N GLN A 235 30.34 -8.47 34.48
CA GLN A 235 29.22 -7.92 35.26
C GLN A 235 29.07 -6.41 35.03
N ASN A 236 30.17 -5.66 35.04
CA ASN A 236 30.16 -4.23 34.77
C ASN A 236 29.69 -3.91 33.33
N ALA A 237 30.15 -4.68 32.34
CA ALA A 237 29.72 -4.52 30.95
C ALA A 237 28.22 -4.80 30.76
N LEU A 238 27.67 -5.80 31.44
CA LEU A 238 26.23 -6.11 31.44
C LEU A 238 25.41 -4.97 32.04
N GLN A 239 25.80 -4.46 33.20
CA GLN A 239 25.12 -3.33 33.86
C GLN A 239 25.14 -2.07 32.98
N ASN A 240 26.30 -1.71 32.45
CA ASN A 240 26.44 -0.57 31.53
C ASN A 240 25.56 -0.76 30.28
N ARG A 241 25.50 -1.98 29.75
CA ARG A 241 24.66 -2.27 28.58
C ARG A 241 23.18 -2.13 28.89
N LEU A 242 22.71 -2.61 30.05
CA LEU A 242 21.32 -2.40 30.49
C LEU A 242 20.97 -0.93 30.55
N GLN A 243 21.82 -0.10 31.15
CA GLN A 243 21.60 1.34 31.22
C GLN A 243 21.47 1.97 29.83
N VAL A 244 22.34 1.62 28.88
CA VAL A 244 22.26 2.11 27.49
C VAL A 244 20.96 1.70 26.80
N LEU A 245 20.50 0.46 27.01
CA LEU A 245 19.26 -0.04 26.42
C LEU A 245 18.02 0.60 27.06
N ASP A 246 18.00 0.73 28.39
CA ASP A 246 16.94 1.42 29.11
C ASP A 246 16.84 2.88 28.66
N HIS A 247 17.98 3.56 28.49
CA HIS A 247 18.04 4.93 28.03
C HIS A 247 17.46 5.13 26.61
N ALA A 248 17.80 4.26 25.68
CA ALA A 248 17.24 4.28 24.33
C ALA A 248 15.73 3.97 24.31
N ALA A 249 15.28 3.03 25.15
CA ALA A 249 13.87 2.72 25.32
C ALA A 249 13.10 3.91 25.90
N GLY A 250 13.64 4.57 26.94
CA GLY A 250 13.04 5.76 27.55
C GLY A 250 12.83 6.90 26.55
N LYS A 251 13.79 7.14 25.64
CA LYS A 251 13.64 8.14 24.57
C LYS A 251 12.50 7.78 23.61
N THR A 252 12.44 6.51 23.21
CA THR A 252 11.37 6.02 22.31
C THR A 252 10.00 6.13 22.98
N GLU A 253 9.89 5.69 24.23
CA GLU A 253 8.65 5.78 25.02
C GLU A 253 8.20 7.23 25.25
N PHE A 254 9.14 8.16 25.47
CA PHE A 254 8.81 9.58 25.60
C PHE A 254 8.27 10.18 24.29
N GLN A 255 8.88 9.86 23.14
CA GLN A 255 8.37 10.29 21.83
C GLN A 255 6.96 9.77 21.58
N GLN A 256 6.70 8.50 21.90
CA GLN A 256 5.38 7.91 21.78
C GLN A 256 4.38 8.59 22.72
N TYR A 257 4.75 8.80 23.98
CA TYR A 257 3.93 9.52 24.95
C TYR A 257 3.51 10.90 24.44
N VAL A 258 4.45 11.69 23.88
CA VAL A 258 4.14 13.00 23.31
C VAL A 258 3.23 12.88 22.08
N ALA A 259 3.42 11.86 21.24
CA ALA A 259 2.59 11.62 20.07
C ALA A 259 1.14 11.22 20.41
N ASP A 260 0.94 10.54 21.54
CA ASP A 260 -0.39 10.10 22.01
C ASP A 260 -1.17 11.20 22.74
N LEU A 261 -0.54 12.34 23.06
CA LEU A 261 -1.24 13.48 23.66
C LEU A 261 -2.22 14.11 22.68
N SER A 262 -3.44 14.39 23.15
CA SER A 262 -4.39 15.20 22.40
C SER A 262 -3.88 16.63 22.22
N SER A 263 -4.36 17.35 21.19
CA SER A 263 -4.02 18.77 20.99
C SER A 263 -4.26 19.62 22.25
N ASN A 264 -5.35 19.36 22.98
CA ASN A 264 -5.65 20.08 24.22
C ASN A 264 -4.67 19.75 25.34
N ASP A 265 -4.24 18.49 25.45
CA ASP A 265 -3.27 18.08 26.47
C ASP A 265 -1.87 18.62 26.16
N ILE A 266 -1.48 18.65 24.88
CA ILE A 266 -0.25 19.31 24.41
C ILE A 266 -0.25 20.79 24.82
N LEU A 267 -1.34 21.52 24.59
CA LEU A 267 -1.44 22.94 24.95
C LEU A 267 -1.28 23.17 26.46
N ARG A 268 -1.75 22.23 27.30
CA ARG A 268 -1.58 22.28 28.76
C ARG A 268 -0.14 22.03 29.22
N GLN A 269 0.72 21.44 28.38
CA GLN A 269 2.11 21.18 28.74
C GLN A 269 3.02 22.42 28.72
N VAL A 270 2.52 23.58 28.29
CA VAL A 270 3.34 24.81 28.22
C VAL A 270 3.99 25.18 29.55
N GLU A 271 3.28 24.97 30.67
CA GLU A 271 3.83 25.26 32.01
C GLU A 271 4.94 24.28 32.40
N ASN A 272 4.92 23.05 31.88
CA ASN A 272 6.02 22.10 32.07
C ASN A 272 7.24 22.50 31.23
N LEU A 273 7.04 22.91 29.98
CA LEU A 273 8.12 23.37 29.08
C LEU A 273 8.89 24.59 29.63
N LYS A 274 8.23 25.45 30.40
CA LYS A 274 8.84 26.63 31.05
C LYS A 274 9.71 26.28 32.27
N LYS A 275 9.61 25.07 32.82
CA LYS A 275 10.38 24.66 34.01
C LYS A 275 11.85 24.42 33.67
N ASN A 276 12.74 24.49 34.67
CA ASN A 276 14.12 24.03 34.52
C ASN A 276 14.19 22.49 34.33
N ASN A 277 15.35 21.95 33.95
CA ASN A 277 15.47 20.54 33.57
C ASN A 277 15.12 19.56 34.70
N ASN A 278 15.45 19.90 35.95
CA ASN A 278 15.05 19.11 37.12
C ASN A 278 13.53 19.03 37.26
N ALA A 279 12.87 20.19 37.31
CA ALA A 279 11.42 20.26 37.49
C ALA A 279 10.63 19.77 36.26
N PHE A 280 11.25 19.79 35.06
CA PHE A 280 10.69 19.17 33.86
C PHE A 280 10.77 17.64 33.93
N LEU A 281 11.90 17.08 34.35
CA LEU A 281 12.05 15.63 34.57
C LEU A 281 11.00 15.10 35.55
N GLU A 282 10.69 15.86 36.61
CA GLU A 282 9.62 15.53 37.57
C GLU A 282 8.20 15.55 36.96
N SER A 283 8.00 16.19 35.81
CA SER A 283 6.71 16.21 35.12
C SER A 283 6.51 15.03 34.16
N ILE A 284 7.57 14.27 33.86
CA ILE A 284 7.53 13.11 32.97
C ILE A 284 6.90 11.92 33.71
N PRO A 285 6.01 11.12 33.07
CA PRO A 285 5.46 9.92 33.68
C PRO A 285 6.53 8.98 34.25
N GLN A 286 6.31 8.49 35.48
CA GLN A 286 7.29 7.71 36.24
C GLN A 286 7.94 6.54 35.46
N PRO A 287 7.21 5.72 34.67
CA PRO A 287 7.81 4.62 33.92
C PRO A 287 8.89 5.07 32.92
N ILE A 288 8.69 6.24 32.31
CA ILE A 288 9.61 6.84 31.34
C ILE A 288 10.73 7.57 32.08
N LYS A 289 10.39 8.31 33.14
CA LYS A 289 11.34 9.04 33.98
C LYS A 289 12.46 8.14 34.50
N ASN A 290 12.14 6.91 34.94
CA ASN A 290 13.12 5.96 35.46
C ASN A 290 14.20 5.52 34.45
N LYS A 291 13.96 5.78 33.16
CA LYS A 291 14.84 5.41 32.04
C LYS A 291 15.54 6.61 31.42
N LEU A 292 15.24 7.83 31.87
CA LEU A 292 15.82 9.06 31.36
C LEU A 292 16.67 9.73 32.43
N THR A 293 17.62 10.53 31.98
CA THR A 293 18.51 11.31 32.84
C THR A 293 18.30 12.79 32.62
N ILE A 294 18.90 13.61 33.49
CA ILE A 294 18.83 15.07 33.34
C ILE A 294 19.46 15.58 32.04
N GLU A 295 20.44 14.85 31.50
CA GLU A 295 21.13 15.18 30.25
C GLU A 295 20.20 15.08 29.03
N ASP A 296 19.09 14.36 29.15
CA ASP A 296 18.10 14.20 28.07
C ASP A 296 17.06 15.31 28.04
N MET A 297 17.00 16.16 29.05
CA MET A 297 15.88 17.09 29.22
C MET A 297 15.82 18.15 28.14
N ASP A 298 16.95 18.55 27.57
CA ASP A 298 16.96 19.48 26.43
C ASP A 298 16.37 18.84 25.17
N TRP A 299 16.69 17.56 24.92
CA TRP A 299 16.09 16.78 23.84
C TRP A 299 14.59 16.56 24.09
N ALA A 300 14.19 16.18 25.30
CA ALA A 300 12.80 15.93 25.64
C ALA A 300 11.95 17.20 25.53
N LYS A 301 12.49 18.35 25.99
CA LYS A 301 11.88 19.67 25.78
C LYS A 301 11.80 20.05 24.31
N SER A 302 12.79 19.71 23.50
CA SER A 302 12.72 19.91 22.05
C SER A 302 11.56 19.12 21.43
N VAL A 303 11.43 17.83 21.73
CA VAL A 303 10.36 16.96 21.21
C VAL A 303 8.97 17.47 21.60
N LEU A 304 8.76 17.76 22.89
CA LEU A 304 7.48 18.28 23.37
C LEU A 304 7.22 19.72 22.90
N GLY A 305 8.26 20.56 22.86
CA GLY A 305 8.19 21.94 22.39
C GLY A 305 7.82 22.06 20.91
N VAL A 306 8.37 21.19 20.04
CA VAL A 306 7.97 21.10 18.62
C VAL A 306 6.48 20.77 18.52
N SER A 307 6.02 19.78 19.28
CA SER A 307 4.61 19.36 19.27
C SER A 307 3.69 20.47 19.80
N TYR A 308 4.11 21.16 20.87
CA TYR A 308 3.43 22.34 21.38
C TYR A 308 3.32 23.45 20.35
N LEU A 309 4.42 23.86 19.72
CA LEU A 309 4.42 24.96 18.74
C LEU A 309 3.55 24.63 17.52
N LYS A 310 3.53 23.37 17.05
CA LYS A 310 2.64 22.94 15.96
C LYS A 310 1.16 23.17 16.28
N VAL A 311 0.74 22.83 17.51
CA VAL A 311 -0.66 22.96 17.94
C VAL A 311 -0.99 24.41 18.32
N ALA A 312 -0.09 25.08 19.04
CA ALA A 312 -0.29 26.45 19.52
C ALA A 312 -0.44 27.44 18.37
N VAL A 313 0.32 27.29 17.28
CA VAL A 313 0.19 28.16 16.11
C VAL A 313 -1.15 28.01 15.41
N ALA A 314 -1.76 26.82 15.43
CA ALA A 314 -3.09 26.61 14.87
C ALA A 314 -4.21 27.36 15.61
N GLN A 315 -3.97 27.78 16.86
CA GLN A 315 -4.93 28.52 17.66
C GLN A 315 -4.76 30.05 17.53
N LEU A 316 -3.75 30.52 16.79
CA LEU A 316 -3.49 31.95 16.67
C LEU A 316 -4.36 32.59 15.58
N GLU A 317 -5.07 33.66 15.94
CA GLU A 317 -5.78 34.52 14.99
C GLU A 317 -4.86 35.56 14.30
N ILE A 318 -3.55 35.51 14.56
CA ILE A 318 -2.58 36.47 14.00
C ILE A 318 -2.18 36.14 12.56
N ASP A 319 -1.63 37.12 11.83
CA ASP A 319 -0.99 36.89 10.54
C ASP A 319 0.29 36.05 10.71
N LEU A 320 0.33 34.87 10.09
CA LEU A 320 1.47 33.94 10.12
C LEU A 320 2.54 34.26 9.07
N LEU A 321 2.21 35.11 8.09
CA LEU A 321 3.11 35.47 7.01
C LEU A 321 4.46 36.05 7.51
N PRO A 322 4.49 36.91 8.55
CA PRO A 322 5.75 37.43 9.09
C PRO A 322 6.67 36.35 9.70
N LEU A 323 6.13 35.24 10.20
CA LEU A 323 6.89 34.09 10.73
C LEU A 323 7.39 33.19 9.59
N LEU A 324 6.57 32.99 8.55
CA LEU A 324 6.95 32.19 7.38
C LEU A 324 8.09 32.84 6.57
N LYS A 325 8.14 34.18 6.55
CA LYS A 325 9.14 35.00 5.83
C LYS A 325 10.54 35.05 6.44
N THR A 326 10.77 34.51 7.64
CA THR A 326 12.09 34.61 8.27
C THR A 326 13.16 33.85 7.48
N ASN A 327 14.36 34.41 7.37
CA ASN A 327 15.43 33.82 6.56
C ASN A 327 16.31 32.88 7.38
N THR A 328 16.42 33.12 8.69
CA THR A 328 17.33 32.39 9.58
C THR A 328 16.61 31.77 10.77
N GLU A 329 17.25 30.78 11.39
CA GLU A 329 16.75 30.15 12.62
C GLU A 329 16.61 31.18 13.75
N GLU A 330 17.57 32.11 13.87
CA GLU A 330 17.58 33.13 14.93
C GLU A 330 16.46 34.18 14.76
N GLU A 331 16.22 34.64 13.53
CA GLU A 331 15.06 35.51 13.24
C GLU A 331 13.74 34.82 13.59
N PHE A 332 13.64 33.51 13.30
CA PHE A 332 12.43 32.74 13.60
C PHE A 332 12.22 32.55 15.10
N LYS A 333 13.28 32.23 15.86
CA LYS A 333 13.24 32.13 17.33
C LYS A 333 12.82 33.45 17.96
N ALA A 334 13.42 34.56 17.55
CA ALA A 334 13.09 35.88 18.09
C ALA A 334 11.59 36.21 17.94
N LYS A 335 11.04 35.94 16.76
CA LYS A 335 9.64 36.22 16.44
C LYS A 335 8.66 35.26 17.13
N LEU A 336 9.05 34.00 17.32
CA LEU A 336 8.28 33.09 18.16
C LEU A 336 8.28 33.51 19.62
N LYS A 337 9.40 34.03 20.13
CA LYS A 337 9.48 34.58 21.50
C LYS A 337 8.66 35.86 21.68
N GLU A 338 8.53 36.69 20.64
CA GLU A 338 7.57 37.80 20.62
C GLU A 338 6.12 37.30 20.72
N THR A 339 5.81 36.17 20.08
CA THR A 339 4.43 35.64 20.00
C THR A 339 4.04 34.83 21.24
N PHE A 340 4.93 33.98 21.76
CA PHE A 340 4.66 33.01 22.82
C PHE A 340 5.37 33.31 24.15
N GLY A 341 6.12 34.41 24.23
CA GLY A 341 6.92 34.80 25.39
C GLY A 341 8.38 34.35 25.32
N GLN A 342 9.23 35.04 26.09
CA GLN A 342 10.68 34.79 26.13
C GLN A 342 10.99 33.53 26.95
N HIS A 343 11.03 32.37 26.29
CA HIS A 343 11.25 31.07 26.93
C HIS A 343 12.26 30.19 26.19
N ASP A 344 13.14 29.52 26.94
CA ASP A 344 14.26 28.71 26.42
C ASP A 344 13.81 27.48 25.61
N TYR A 345 12.62 26.93 25.92
CA TYR A 345 12.11 25.77 25.18
C TYR A 345 11.90 26.07 23.69
N ILE A 346 11.69 27.35 23.33
CA ILE A 346 11.54 27.76 21.93
C ILE A 346 12.86 27.56 21.19
N ASP A 347 13.99 27.87 21.82
CA ASP A 347 15.31 27.69 21.18
C ASP A 347 15.58 26.20 20.95
N LEU A 348 15.28 25.37 21.96
CA LEU A 348 15.41 23.91 21.88
C LEU A 348 14.48 23.29 20.84
N ALA A 349 13.23 23.78 20.75
CA ALA A 349 12.24 23.28 19.80
C ALA A 349 12.53 23.68 18.37
N VAL A 350 13.14 24.85 18.13
CA VAL A 350 13.43 25.32 16.77
C VAL A 350 14.71 24.70 16.22
N LYS A 351 15.71 24.44 17.07
CA LYS A 351 16.98 23.81 16.69
C LYS A 351 16.73 22.53 15.89
N ASP A 352 17.28 22.47 14.68
CA ASP A 352 17.14 21.37 13.71
C ASP A 352 15.70 21.06 13.25
N ASN A 353 14.71 21.88 13.64
CA ASN A 353 13.27 21.63 13.43
C ASN A 353 12.54 22.80 12.75
N LEU A 354 13.27 23.83 12.30
CA LEU A 354 12.73 25.03 11.64
C LEU A 354 11.72 24.69 10.53
N GLY A 355 12.11 23.82 9.59
CA GLY A 355 11.26 23.43 8.45
C GLY A 355 9.99 22.69 8.88
N VAL A 356 10.08 21.87 9.93
CA VAL A 356 8.95 21.10 10.47
C VAL A 356 7.91 22.03 11.08
N ILE A 357 8.35 23.03 11.86
CA ILE A 357 7.46 24.01 12.47
C ILE A 357 6.87 24.92 11.38
N LYS A 358 7.68 25.47 10.48
CA LYS A 358 7.20 26.31 9.36
C LYS A 358 6.19 25.58 8.49
N ASN A 359 6.36 24.28 8.23
CA ASN A 359 5.38 23.49 7.48
C ASN A 359 4.04 23.36 8.22
N ALA A 360 4.03 23.23 9.55
CA ALA A 360 2.79 23.25 10.31
C ALA A 360 2.09 24.62 10.25
N MET A 361 2.86 25.71 10.32
CA MET A 361 2.32 27.07 10.12
C MET A 361 1.77 27.26 8.71
N LEU A 362 2.45 26.70 7.70
CA LEU A 362 2.03 26.76 6.31
C LEU A 362 0.66 26.11 6.12
N LYS A 363 0.41 24.97 6.75
CA LYS A 363 -0.91 24.30 6.71
C LYS A 363 -2.04 25.20 7.22
N GLN A 364 -1.76 26.04 8.21
CA GLN A 364 -2.71 27.04 8.74
C GLN A 364 -2.81 28.30 7.87
N PHE A 365 -1.77 28.59 7.09
CA PHE A 365 -1.76 29.70 6.14
C PHE A 365 -2.52 29.36 4.84
N ILE A 366 -2.47 28.11 4.36
CA ILE A 366 -3.15 27.65 3.14
C ILE A 366 -4.63 28.10 3.05
N PRO A 367 -5.50 27.92 4.07
CA PRO A 367 -6.89 28.34 3.98
C PRO A 367 -7.10 29.85 3.82
N ARG A 368 -6.07 30.67 4.09
CA ARG A 368 -6.11 32.13 3.90
C ARG A 368 -5.74 32.56 2.48
N LEU A 369 -5.31 31.62 1.63
CA LEU A 369 -5.05 31.86 0.22
C LEU A 369 -6.35 32.04 -0.56
N ASP A 370 -6.32 32.87 -1.59
CA ASP A 370 -7.45 32.98 -2.52
C ASP A 370 -7.64 31.69 -3.34
N LEU A 371 -8.85 31.54 -3.90
CA LEU A 371 -9.25 30.35 -4.64
C LEU A 371 -8.37 30.07 -5.87
N GLN A 372 -7.81 31.10 -6.52
CA GLN A 372 -6.94 30.89 -7.67
C GLN A 372 -5.62 30.25 -7.24
N LYS A 373 -5.04 30.74 -6.13
CA LYS A 373 -3.82 30.16 -5.54
C LYS A 373 -4.05 28.73 -5.04
N LEU A 374 -5.20 28.45 -4.42
CA LEU A 374 -5.55 27.08 -3.99
C LEU A 374 -5.66 26.11 -5.19
N LYS A 375 -6.28 26.54 -6.30
CA LYS A 375 -6.34 25.76 -7.53
C LYS A 375 -4.95 25.52 -8.12
N ALA A 376 -4.12 26.55 -8.20
CA ALA A 376 -2.74 26.44 -8.67
C ALA A 376 -1.89 25.48 -7.80
N LEU A 377 -2.07 25.49 -6.47
CA LEU A 377 -1.42 24.54 -5.56
C LEU A 377 -1.84 23.09 -5.86
N ASN A 378 -3.13 22.84 -6.04
CA ASN A 378 -3.64 21.50 -6.34
C ASN A 378 -3.15 20.98 -7.71
N GLU A 379 -3.04 21.85 -8.71
CA GLU A 379 -2.68 21.49 -10.09
C GLU A 379 -1.16 21.43 -10.36
N ALA A 380 -0.33 21.95 -9.44
CA ALA A 380 1.12 21.97 -9.58
C ALA A 380 1.70 20.55 -9.82
N VAL A 381 2.57 20.39 -10.82
CA VAL A 381 3.13 19.09 -11.25
C VAL A 381 4.43 18.72 -10.50
N GLY A 382 4.91 19.55 -9.57
CA GLY A 382 6.10 19.27 -8.75
C GLY A 382 6.50 20.42 -7.82
N LEU A 383 7.60 20.24 -7.08
CA LEU A 383 8.02 21.15 -5.99
C LEU A 383 8.16 22.60 -6.42
N LYS A 384 8.85 22.86 -7.54
CA LYS A 384 9.08 24.23 -8.03
C LYS A 384 7.79 25.00 -8.32
N GLN A 385 6.77 24.31 -8.83
CA GLN A 385 5.48 24.95 -9.09
C GLN A 385 4.72 25.21 -7.79
N CYS A 386 4.75 24.30 -6.81
CA CYS A 386 4.18 24.55 -5.48
C CYS A 386 4.87 25.73 -4.78
N GLN A 387 6.21 25.74 -4.77
CA GLN A 387 7.02 26.83 -4.21
C GLN A 387 6.68 28.17 -4.85
N LYS A 388 6.52 28.21 -6.19
CA LYS A 388 6.12 29.43 -6.90
C LYS A 388 4.79 30.01 -6.39
N VAL A 389 3.78 29.18 -6.13
CA VAL A 389 2.49 29.68 -5.61
C VAL A 389 2.65 30.34 -4.23
N PHE A 390 3.52 29.82 -3.38
CA PHE A 390 3.81 30.41 -2.08
C PHE A 390 4.64 31.70 -2.19
N VAL A 391 5.58 31.76 -3.13
CA VAL A 391 6.29 33.02 -3.48
C VAL A 391 5.29 34.08 -3.94
N ASP A 392 4.36 33.72 -4.82
CA ASP A 392 3.29 34.60 -5.30
C ASP A 392 2.29 34.98 -4.19
N ALA A 393 2.20 34.18 -3.12
CA ALA A 393 1.47 34.48 -1.89
C ALA A 393 2.30 35.29 -0.87
N GLY A 394 3.52 35.68 -1.22
CA GLY A 394 4.41 36.48 -0.38
C GLY A 394 5.26 35.68 0.61
N VAL A 395 5.24 34.34 0.58
CA VAL A 395 6.13 33.50 1.40
C VAL A 395 7.47 33.40 0.68
N THR A 396 8.47 34.12 1.18
CA THR A 396 9.87 34.06 0.73
C THR A 396 10.76 34.13 1.96
N PRO A 397 11.75 33.23 2.12
CA PRO A 397 12.19 32.17 1.21
C PRO A 397 11.35 30.88 1.35
N VAL A 398 11.43 29.99 0.35
CA VAL A 398 10.63 28.73 0.26
C VAL A 398 11.46 27.45 0.24
N ASP A 399 12.77 27.55 0.46
CA ASP A 399 13.71 26.41 0.35
C ASP A 399 13.46 25.31 1.40
N TRP A 400 12.79 25.66 2.49
CA TRP A 400 12.38 24.73 3.55
C TRP A 400 11.14 23.89 3.18
N ILE A 401 10.45 24.22 2.09
CA ILE A 401 9.39 23.39 1.51
C ILE A 401 10.07 22.35 0.61
N VAL A 402 9.91 21.08 0.94
CA VAL A 402 10.55 19.95 0.26
C VAL A 402 9.52 18.97 -0.32
N ASP A 403 9.96 18.05 -1.19
CA ASP A 403 9.08 17.10 -1.90
C ASP A 403 8.16 16.30 -0.98
N THR A 404 8.63 15.94 0.22
CA THR A 404 7.84 15.19 1.20
C THR A 404 6.63 15.98 1.72
N ASN A 405 6.61 17.31 1.60
CA ASN A 405 5.48 18.15 2.04
C ASN A 405 4.36 18.25 1.00
N LEU A 406 4.65 17.97 -0.28
CA LEU A 406 3.72 18.25 -1.39
C LEU A 406 2.39 17.52 -1.23
N LYS A 407 2.42 16.26 -0.79
CA LYS A 407 1.21 15.44 -0.63
C LYS A 407 0.23 16.12 0.31
N ASP A 408 0.71 16.53 1.48
CA ASP A 408 -0.10 17.16 2.53
C ASP A 408 -0.57 18.55 2.11
N ILE A 409 0.32 19.39 1.57
CA ILE A 409 -0.02 20.74 1.10
C ILE A 409 -1.14 20.69 0.07
N LYS A 410 -1.01 19.81 -0.92
CA LYS A 410 -2.01 19.63 -1.97
C LYS A 410 -3.30 19.04 -1.41
N GLN A 411 -3.22 18.15 -0.41
CA GLN A 411 -4.41 17.62 0.25
C GLN A 411 -5.17 18.74 0.96
N SER A 412 -4.50 19.56 1.77
CA SER A 412 -5.12 20.72 2.42
C SER A 412 -5.75 21.65 1.40
N ALA A 413 -5.05 21.96 0.30
CA ALA A 413 -5.62 22.79 -0.77
C ALA A 413 -6.92 22.18 -1.37
N ARG A 414 -6.96 20.85 -1.60
CA ARG A 414 -8.16 20.16 -2.07
C ARG A 414 -9.30 20.21 -1.04
N SER A 415 -9.00 19.98 0.24
CA SER A 415 -9.99 20.05 1.32
C SER A 415 -10.64 21.43 1.37
N PHE A 416 -9.87 22.51 1.32
CA PHE A 416 -10.43 23.87 1.35
C PHE A 416 -11.16 24.26 0.07
N LEU A 417 -10.69 23.80 -1.10
CA LEU A 417 -11.47 23.95 -2.34
C LEU A 417 -12.82 23.23 -2.23
N PHE A 418 -12.86 22.07 -1.58
CA PHE A 418 -14.09 21.30 -1.39
C PHE A 418 -15.02 21.98 -0.39
N GLU A 419 -14.51 22.51 0.71
CA GLU A 419 -15.27 23.34 1.65
C GLU A 419 -15.89 24.57 0.97
N ASP A 420 -15.14 25.24 0.08
CA ASP A 420 -15.67 26.37 -0.71
C ASP A 420 -16.81 25.94 -1.66
N GLU A 421 -16.72 24.75 -2.27
CA GLU A 421 -17.83 24.20 -3.06
C GLU A 421 -19.03 23.84 -2.18
N ILE A 422 -18.84 23.22 -1.00
CA ILE A 422 -19.93 22.98 -0.03
C ILE A 422 -20.53 24.30 0.46
N LYS A 423 -19.79 25.41 0.50
CA LYS A 423 -20.37 26.70 0.89
C LYS A 423 -21.38 27.23 -0.14
N LYS A 424 -21.21 26.88 -1.43
CA LYS A 424 -22.06 27.37 -2.54
C LYS A 424 -23.30 26.51 -2.77
N VAL A 425 -23.26 25.25 -2.34
CA VAL A 425 -24.21 24.22 -2.79
C VAL A 425 -25.38 24.03 -1.80
N PRO A 426 -25.20 23.47 -0.60
CA PRO A 426 -26.24 23.40 0.42
C PRO A 426 -26.51 24.75 1.08
N GLN A 427 -27.79 25.05 1.34
CA GLN A 427 -28.21 26.24 2.08
C GLN A 427 -27.71 26.27 3.54
N LEU A 428 -27.24 25.14 4.08
CA LEU A 428 -26.77 24.97 5.46
C LEU A 428 -25.29 25.39 5.67
N GLY A 429 -24.53 25.63 4.60
CA GLY A 429 -23.10 25.94 4.69
C GLY A 429 -22.25 24.73 5.11
N VAL A 430 -20.97 24.95 5.45
CA VAL A 430 -19.97 23.89 5.62
C VAL A 430 -20.01 23.19 6.99
N ALA A 431 -20.25 23.95 8.06
CA ALA A 431 -20.13 23.48 9.44
C ALA A 431 -20.94 22.21 9.78
N PRO A 432 -22.16 22.01 9.23
CA PRO A 432 -22.94 20.82 9.50
C PRO A 432 -22.49 19.54 8.75
N HIS A 433 -21.45 19.61 7.90
CA HIS A 433 -21.00 18.49 7.05
C HIS A 433 -19.62 17.87 7.42
N PRO A 434 -19.30 17.59 8.69
CA PRO A 434 -18.00 17.04 9.07
C PRO A 434 -17.72 15.64 8.48
N GLN A 435 -18.73 14.78 8.34
CA GLN A 435 -18.54 13.44 7.78
C GLN A 435 -18.29 13.51 6.27
N LEU A 436 -18.98 14.40 5.55
CA LEU A 436 -18.71 14.60 4.12
C LEU A 436 -17.28 15.05 3.85
N ILE A 437 -16.77 16.01 4.63
CA ILE A 437 -15.38 16.49 4.51
C ILE A 437 -14.40 15.37 4.83
N ARG A 438 -14.68 14.58 5.87
CA ARG A 438 -13.85 13.42 6.23
C ARG A 438 -13.80 12.39 5.10
N VAL A 439 -14.95 11.95 4.59
CA VAL A 439 -15.04 10.98 3.49
C VAL A 439 -14.30 11.51 2.26
N PHE A 440 -14.50 12.77 1.89
CA PHE A 440 -13.78 13.39 0.78
C PHE A 440 -12.25 13.31 0.93
N ASN A 441 -11.73 13.58 2.13
CA ASN A 441 -10.30 13.53 2.40
C ASN A 441 -9.70 12.12 2.32
N GLU A 442 -10.51 11.09 2.54
CA GLU A 442 -10.12 9.68 2.45
C GLU A 442 -10.21 9.12 1.01
N LEU A 443 -10.89 9.82 0.08
CA LEU A 443 -11.00 9.38 -1.32
C LEU A 443 -9.66 9.42 -2.07
N PRO A 444 -9.47 8.57 -3.10
CA PRO A 444 -8.35 8.70 -4.02
C PRO A 444 -8.28 10.08 -4.67
N VAL A 445 -7.06 10.61 -4.90
CA VAL A 445 -6.84 11.97 -5.44
C VAL A 445 -7.61 12.21 -6.75
N ALA A 446 -7.66 11.22 -7.65
CA ALA A 446 -8.40 11.33 -8.90
C ALA A 446 -9.92 11.53 -8.68
N LYS A 447 -10.49 10.91 -7.65
CA LYS A 447 -11.90 11.06 -7.26
C LYS A 447 -12.15 12.41 -6.59
N GLN A 448 -11.28 12.84 -5.69
CA GLN A 448 -11.34 14.19 -5.10
C GLN A 448 -11.34 15.27 -6.21
N GLN A 449 -10.43 15.16 -7.17
CA GLN A 449 -10.36 16.07 -8.31
C GLN A 449 -11.59 15.99 -9.21
N ALA A 450 -12.19 14.81 -9.38
CA ALA A 450 -13.42 14.66 -10.16
C ALA A 450 -14.60 15.39 -9.50
N LEU A 451 -14.72 15.31 -8.17
CA LEU A 451 -15.73 16.04 -7.39
C LEU A 451 -15.51 17.55 -7.44
N LEU A 452 -14.26 18.02 -7.35
CA LEU A 452 -13.92 19.44 -7.46
C LEU A 452 -14.15 20.03 -8.88
N LYS A 453 -14.15 19.18 -9.92
CA LYS A 453 -14.35 19.62 -11.31
C LYS A 453 -15.81 19.61 -11.75
N LYS A 454 -16.69 18.88 -11.05
CA LYS A 454 -18.08 18.67 -11.43
C LYS A 454 -18.99 18.86 -10.23
N THR A 455 -19.82 19.89 -10.28
CA THR A 455 -20.82 20.20 -9.24
C THR A 455 -21.95 19.16 -9.13
N PRO A 456 -22.44 18.51 -10.20
CA PRO A 456 -23.59 17.62 -10.05
C PRO A 456 -23.40 16.35 -9.21
N PRO A 457 -22.25 15.64 -9.28
CA PRO A 457 -21.95 14.57 -8.35
C PRO A 457 -22.01 15.02 -6.87
N LEU A 458 -21.66 16.27 -6.56
CA LEU A 458 -21.74 16.79 -5.19
C LEU A 458 -23.19 16.96 -4.72
N TYR A 459 -24.11 17.43 -5.59
CA TYR A 459 -25.54 17.51 -5.27
C TYR A 459 -26.09 16.15 -4.85
N GLN A 460 -25.80 15.12 -5.65
CA GLN A 460 -26.28 13.76 -5.40
C GLN A 460 -25.69 13.18 -4.11
N VAL A 461 -24.41 13.46 -3.83
CA VAL A 461 -23.78 13.04 -2.57
C VAL A 461 -24.42 13.72 -1.35
N LEU A 462 -24.86 14.97 -1.47
CA LEU A 462 -25.52 15.71 -0.39
C LEU A 462 -26.97 15.27 -0.15
N THR A 463 -27.64 14.72 -1.17
CA THR A 463 -29.04 14.27 -1.09
C THR A 463 -29.18 12.76 -0.91
N ALA A 464 -28.09 12.00 -1.05
CA ALA A 464 -28.10 10.54 -0.90
C ALA A 464 -28.41 10.15 0.55
N LEU A 465 -29.45 9.32 0.73
CA LEU A 465 -29.95 8.94 2.05
C LEU A 465 -29.50 7.54 2.48
N ASP A 466 -28.77 6.82 1.63
CA ASP A 466 -28.26 5.49 1.93
C ASP A 466 -26.86 5.25 1.33
N VAL A 467 -26.24 4.16 1.78
CA VAL A 467 -24.87 3.79 1.42
C VAL A 467 -24.75 3.40 -0.05
N GLU A 468 -25.79 2.81 -0.63
CA GLU A 468 -25.78 2.35 -2.03
C GLU A 468 -25.74 3.55 -2.97
N GLN A 469 -26.59 4.55 -2.73
CA GLN A 469 -26.60 5.83 -3.45
C GLN A 469 -25.26 6.55 -3.33
N LEU A 470 -24.67 6.61 -2.13
CA LEU A 470 -23.35 7.21 -1.93
C LEU A 470 -22.25 6.44 -2.67
N ALA A 471 -22.29 5.11 -2.66
CA ALA A 471 -21.29 4.27 -3.30
C ALA A 471 -21.26 4.43 -4.83
N VAL A 472 -22.40 4.72 -5.46
CA VAL A 472 -22.48 5.04 -6.91
C VAL A 472 -21.60 6.24 -7.26
N HIS A 473 -21.53 7.24 -6.38
CA HIS A 473 -20.79 8.48 -6.63
C HIS A 473 -19.36 8.45 -6.08
N LEU A 474 -19.17 7.87 -4.89
CA LEU A 474 -17.93 7.91 -4.13
C LEU A 474 -17.06 6.66 -4.35
N GLY A 475 -17.67 5.54 -4.73
CA GLY A 475 -17.04 4.23 -4.90
C GLY A 475 -17.47 3.22 -3.85
N THR A 476 -17.39 1.93 -4.19
CA THR A 476 -17.66 0.83 -3.26
C THR A 476 -16.49 0.64 -2.28
N GLY A 477 -16.79 0.30 -1.02
CA GLY A 477 -15.78 0.03 0.00
C GLY A 477 -15.07 1.27 0.61
N VAL A 478 -15.61 2.48 0.39
CA VAL A 478 -15.12 3.70 1.04
C VAL A 478 -15.54 3.69 2.52
N ALA A 479 -14.61 4.01 3.43
CA ALA A 479 -14.91 4.12 4.85
C ALA A 479 -15.75 5.38 5.15
N GLY A 480 -16.61 5.32 6.16
CA GLY A 480 -17.40 6.49 6.60
C GLY A 480 -18.70 6.75 5.84
N LEU A 481 -19.08 5.91 4.86
CA LEU A 481 -20.31 6.14 4.07
C LEU A 481 -21.60 6.00 4.89
N ALA A 482 -21.62 5.15 5.92
CA ALA A 482 -22.80 4.97 6.76
C ALA A 482 -23.04 6.22 7.63
N GLU A 483 -21.97 6.77 8.20
CA GLU A 483 -21.99 7.99 8.99
C GLU A 483 -22.38 9.20 8.13
N LEU A 484 -21.91 9.26 6.88
CA LEU A 484 -22.32 10.28 5.92
C LEU A 484 -23.81 10.16 5.54
N ALA A 485 -24.33 8.96 5.31
CA ALA A 485 -25.76 8.76 5.03
C ALA A 485 -26.64 9.25 6.20
N GLU A 486 -26.21 8.99 7.44
CA GLU A 486 -26.93 9.45 8.63
C GLU A 486 -26.83 10.97 8.83
N GLU A 487 -25.66 11.57 8.55
CA GLU A 487 -25.49 13.02 8.48
C GLU A 487 -26.49 13.63 7.48
N ASN A 488 -26.56 13.11 6.25
CA ASN A 488 -27.48 13.59 5.22
C ASN A 488 -28.95 13.48 5.67
N LYS A 489 -29.37 12.36 6.27
CA LYS A 489 -30.74 12.19 6.80
C LYS A 489 -31.07 13.22 7.88
N SER A 490 -30.16 13.43 8.82
CA SER A 490 -30.34 14.42 9.88
C SER A 490 -30.45 15.83 9.31
N LEU A 491 -29.62 16.16 8.32
CA LEU A 491 -29.59 17.50 7.72
C LEU A 491 -30.78 17.76 6.79
N ALA A 492 -31.32 16.74 6.12
CA ALA A 492 -32.49 16.86 5.25
C ALA A 492 -33.70 17.48 5.97
N VAL A 493 -33.87 17.22 7.26
CA VAL A 493 -34.96 17.80 8.07
C VAL A 493 -34.77 19.31 8.26
N PHE A 494 -33.55 19.77 8.56
CA PHE A 494 -33.25 21.20 8.69
C PHE A 494 -33.40 21.96 7.37
N GLN A 495 -33.21 21.27 6.25
CA GLN A 495 -33.38 21.87 4.93
C GLN A 495 -34.83 22.26 4.61
N LEU A 496 -35.81 21.73 5.35
CA LEU A 496 -37.22 22.05 5.17
C LEU A 496 -37.67 23.34 5.90
N ILE A 497 -36.78 24.01 6.64
CA ILE A 497 -37.14 25.22 7.40
C ILE A 497 -37.34 26.43 6.46
N HIS A 498 -38.47 27.14 6.60
CA HIS A 498 -38.89 28.30 5.79
C HIS A 498 -38.07 29.59 6.04
N ASN A 499 -36.82 29.46 6.49
CA ASN A 499 -35.82 30.51 6.55
C ASN A 499 -34.41 29.89 6.59
N PRO A 500 -33.58 30.06 5.55
CA PRO A 500 -32.27 29.40 5.45
C PRO A 500 -31.25 29.87 6.50
N ALA A 501 -31.39 31.10 7.03
CA ALA A 501 -30.51 31.57 8.10
C ALA A 501 -30.85 30.88 9.43
N VAL A 502 -32.14 30.69 9.72
CA VAL A 502 -32.59 29.89 10.88
C VAL A 502 -32.13 28.44 10.74
N ALA A 503 -32.29 27.85 9.55
CA ALA A 503 -31.83 26.49 9.26
C ALA A 503 -30.33 26.29 9.56
N ARG A 504 -29.48 27.23 9.10
CA ARG A 504 -28.03 27.24 9.37
C ARG A 504 -27.69 27.29 10.84
N ILE A 505 -28.36 28.16 11.60
CA ILE A 505 -28.09 28.33 13.03
C ILE A 505 -28.43 27.05 13.78
N LEU A 506 -29.59 26.45 13.48
CA LEU A 506 -30.04 25.25 14.16
C LEU A 506 -29.22 24.01 13.80
N SER A 507 -28.84 23.84 12.53
CA SER A 507 -28.05 22.68 12.08
C SER A 507 -26.60 22.71 12.59
N ALA A 508 -26.03 23.91 12.81
CA ALA A 508 -24.67 24.09 13.33
C ALA A 508 -24.60 24.28 14.87
N PHE A 509 -25.73 24.23 15.57
CA PHE A 509 -25.78 24.51 17.01
C PHE A 509 -25.03 23.45 17.84
N GLN A 510 -24.34 23.90 18.90
CA GLN A 510 -23.62 23.01 19.82
C GLN A 510 -24.11 23.21 21.27
N PRO A 511 -24.56 22.14 21.96
CA PRO A 511 -24.62 20.74 21.52
C PRO A 511 -25.65 20.48 20.40
N THR A 512 -25.44 19.44 19.59
CA THR A 512 -26.23 19.13 18.40
C THR A 512 -27.75 19.03 18.69
N ILE A 513 -28.54 19.83 17.98
CA ILE A 513 -30.01 19.77 18.02
C ILE A 513 -30.51 18.64 17.10
N LYS A 514 -31.57 17.95 17.50
CA LYS A 514 -32.28 16.96 16.66
C LYS A 514 -33.72 17.39 16.46
N LEU A 515 -34.16 17.45 15.21
CA LEU A 515 -35.54 17.78 14.83
C LEU A 515 -36.15 16.64 14.01
N SER A 516 -37.45 16.43 14.17
CA SER A 516 -38.28 15.59 13.30
C SER A 516 -39.04 16.46 12.28
N ALA A 517 -39.53 15.84 11.20
CA ALA A 517 -40.35 16.53 10.19
C ALA A 517 -41.57 17.24 10.82
N VAL A 518 -42.25 16.61 11.78
CA VAL A 518 -43.40 17.19 12.48
C VAL A 518 -43.02 18.43 13.29
N GLN A 519 -41.85 18.42 13.94
CA GLN A 519 -41.34 19.60 14.66
C GLN A 519 -40.98 20.73 13.68
N VAL A 520 -40.42 20.41 12.52
CA VAL A 520 -40.13 21.42 11.48
C VAL A 520 -41.41 22.01 10.91
N ASP A 521 -42.46 21.22 10.68
CA ASP A 521 -43.76 21.75 10.24
C ASP A 521 -44.40 22.67 11.29
N ALA A 522 -44.24 22.37 12.58
CA ALA A 522 -44.68 23.26 13.66
C ALA A 522 -43.85 24.56 13.69
N LEU A 523 -42.52 24.45 13.60
CA LEU A 523 -41.60 25.58 13.54
C LEU A 523 -41.89 26.49 12.33
N ASN A 524 -42.14 25.92 11.15
CA ASN A 524 -42.49 26.67 9.94
C ASN A 524 -43.82 27.40 10.11
N ARG A 525 -44.83 26.79 10.74
CA ARG A 525 -46.08 27.50 11.06
C ARG A 525 -45.85 28.70 11.98
N ASP A 526 -44.96 28.57 12.96
CA ASP A 526 -44.62 29.68 13.87
C ASP A 526 -43.86 30.81 13.14
N LEU A 527 -42.90 30.47 12.28
CA LEU A 527 -42.17 31.42 11.43
C LEU A 527 -43.10 32.14 10.44
N ASP A 528 -43.95 31.40 9.74
CA ASP A 528 -44.85 31.92 8.71
C ASP A 528 -45.91 32.82 9.35
N ALA A 529 -46.49 32.41 10.49
CA ALA A 529 -47.48 33.19 11.22
C ALA A 529 -46.92 34.51 11.76
N ALA A 530 -45.69 34.51 12.29
CA ALA A 530 -45.02 35.73 12.73
C ALA A 530 -44.71 36.66 11.55
N THR A 531 -44.36 36.10 10.39
CA THR A 531 -44.04 36.88 9.18
C THR A 531 -45.27 37.55 8.56
N ALA A 532 -46.42 36.88 8.59
CA ALA A 532 -47.68 37.43 8.12
C ALA A 532 -48.26 38.50 9.06
N ARG A 533 -47.90 38.45 10.35
CA ARG A 533 -48.29 39.47 11.34
C ARG A 533 -47.35 40.69 11.23
N ASN A 534 -47.90 41.88 11.45
CA ASN A 534 -47.16 43.15 11.52
C ASN A 534 -46.26 43.50 10.31
N ASN A 535 -46.50 42.94 9.12
CA ASN A 535 -45.73 43.20 7.89
C ASN A 535 -44.19 43.03 8.04
N GLY A 536 -43.73 42.13 8.93
CA GLY A 536 -42.31 41.88 9.16
C GLY A 536 -41.62 42.88 10.10
N GLN A 537 -42.37 43.74 10.81
CA GLN A 537 -41.82 44.63 11.83
C GLN A 537 -41.32 43.89 13.08
N ASP A 538 -41.72 42.64 13.28
CA ASP A 538 -41.34 41.82 14.43
C ASP A 538 -39.82 41.59 14.51
N PHE A 539 -39.11 41.65 13.38
CA PHE A 539 -37.65 41.53 13.32
C PHE A 539 -36.90 42.81 13.73
N ASN A 540 -37.60 43.93 13.91
CA ASN A 540 -37.02 45.23 14.32
C ASN A 540 -37.20 45.50 15.81
N ASN A 541 -38.09 44.78 16.48
CA ASN A 541 -38.40 44.96 17.90
C ASN A 541 -37.81 43.80 18.72
N PRO A 542 -36.91 44.05 19.70
CA PRO A 542 -36.29 42.98 20.49
C PRO A 542 -37.28 42.03 21.17
N ALA A 543 -38.39 42.55 21.70
CA ALA A 543 -39.38 41.74 22.41
C ALA A 543 -40.17 40.83 21.46
N LEU A 544 -40.56 41.36 20.29
CA LEU A 544 -41.28 40.58 19.28
C LEU A 544 -40.37 39.53 18.63
N TYR A 545 -39.13 39.91 18.30
CA TYR A 545 -38.13 38.98 17.79
C TYR A 545 -37.82 37.88 18.81
N LYS A 546 -37.65 38.22 20.09
CA LYS A 546 -37.49 37.22 21.16
C LYS A 546 -38.67 36.25 21.21
N GLY A 547 -39.91 36.73 21.05
CA GLY A 547 -41.09 35.87 20.98
C GLY A 547 -41.02 34.82 19.86
N ILE A 548 -40.50 35.21 18.68
CA ILE A 548 -40.24 34.27 17.57
C ILE A 548 -39.19 33.23 17.99
N ILE A 549 -38.07 33.67 18.57
CA ILE A 549 -36.98 32.78 18.99
C ILE A 549 -37.42 31.84 20.13
N ASP A 550 -38.28 32.30 21.04
CA ASP A 550 -38.86 31.47 22.10
C ASP A 550 -39.71 30.34 21.51
N ASN A 551 -40.55 30.63 20.50
CA ASN A 551 -41.35 29.60 19.81
C ASN A 551 -40.45 28.58 19.10
N ILE A 552 -39.38 29.02 18.44
CA ILE A 552 -38.40 28.11 17.80
C ILE A 552 -37.72 27.23 18.85
N LYS A 553 -37.32 27.80 20.00
CA LYS A 553 -36.63 27.07 21.07
C LYS A 553 -37.45 25.90 21.62
N VAL A 554 -38.78 26.05 21.73
CA VAL A 554 -39.69 25.00 22.22
C VAL A 554 -39.54 23.70 21.41
N HIS A 555 -39.27 23.81 20.11
CA HIS A 555 -39.08 22.66 19.23
C HIS A 555 -37.69 22.00 19.33
N CYS A 556 -36.70 22.69 19.91
CA CYS A 556 -35.28 22.27 19.91
C CYS A 556 -34.87 21.38 21.09
N GLY A 557 -35.80 21.08 22.01
CA GLY A 557 -35.57 20.23 23.19
C GLY A 557 -35.38 21.03 24.49
N ALA A 558 -35.76 20.40 25.61
CA ALA A 558 -35.81 21.07 26.92
C ALA A 558 -34.42 21.40 27.51
N ASP A 559 -33.38 20.63 27.14
CA ASP A 559 -32.02 20.76 27.71
C ASP A 559 -31.17 21.85 27.04
N VAL A 560 -31.71 22.55 26.03
CA VAL A 560 -30.99 23.61 25.33
C VAL A 560 -30.78 24.82 26.24
N ASN A 561 -29.52 25.19 26.49
CA ASN A 561 -29.18 26.36 27.29
C ASN A 561 -29.73 27.64 26.65
N ALA A 562 -30.66 28.30 27.35
CA ALA A 562 -31.38 29.46 26.85
C ALA A 562 -30.45 30.60 26.41
N GLY A 563 -29.42 30.89 27.20
CA GLY A 563 -28.53 32.01 26.92
C GLY A 563 -27.65 31.79 25.70
N ARG A 564 -27.09 30.59 25.54
CA ARG A 564 -26.36 30.21 24.31
C ARG A 564 -27.28 30.22 23.09
N PHE A 565 -28.52 29.78 23.25
CA PHE A 565 -29.52 29.79 22.18
C PHE A 565 -29.82 31.21 21.72
N TYR A 566 -30.15 32.12 22.63
CA TYR A 566 -30.41 33.53 22.30
C TYR A 566 -29.20 34.19 21.61
N GLN A 567 -27.99 33.95 22.09
CA GLN A 567 -26.78 34.48 21.47
C GLN A 567 -26.57 33.97 20.04
N ALA A 568 -26.91 32.71 19.76
CA ALA A 568 -26.82 32.14 18.42
C ALA A 568 -27.78 32.81 17.42
N PHE A 569 -28.88 33.41 17.90
CA PHE A 569 -29.85 34.17 17.11
C PHE A 569 -29.63 35.69 17.15
N GLY A 570 -28.49 36.17 17.66
CA GLY A 570 -28.14 37.58 17.69
C GLY A 570 -28.79 38.40 18.82
N LEU A 571 -29.17 37.75 19.92
CA LEU A 571 -29.69 38.39 21.13
C LEU A 571 -28.68 38.38 22.28
N SER A 572 -28.92 39.20 23.32
CA SER A 572 -28.22 39.14 24.60
C SER A 572 -28.47 37.79 25.32
N ASN A 573 -27.69 37.49 26.35
CA ASN A 573 -27.76 36.21 27.08
C ASN A 573 -29.14 35.93 27.74
N ASP A 574 -29.90 36.97 28.03
CA ASP A 574 -31.26 36.91 28.58
C ASP A 574 -32.34 37.13 27.51
N GLY A 575 -31.94 37.41 26.26
CA GLY A 575 -32.84 37.67 25.14
C GLY A 575 -33.46 39.07 25.11
N SER A 576 -33.16 39.95 26.07
CA SER A 576 -33.87 41.23 26.24
C SER A 576 -33.48 42.30 25.22
N ALA A 577 -32.29 42.21 24.61
CA ALA A 577 -31.76 43.17 23.65
C ALA A 577 -31.04 42.48 22.48
N PHE A 578 -30.82 43.22 21.40
CA PHE A 578 -29.97 42.76 20.28
C PHE A 578 -28.49 42.77 20.67
N LYS A 579 -27.74 41.80 20.15
CA LYS A 579 -26.29 41.71 20.29
C LYS A 579 -25.61 42.44 19.13
N GLU A 580 -24.61 43.26 19.43
CA GLU A 580 -23.77 43.90 18.42
C GLU A 580 -22.49 43.07 18.16
N PRO A 581 -22.08 42.89 16.88
CA PRO A 581 -22.74 43.37 15.66
C PRO A 581 -24.00 42.55 15.30
N SER A 582 -25.03 43.21 14.77
CA SER A 582 -26.35 42.61 14.44
C SER A 582 -26.40 41.67 13.22
N ALA A 583 -25.25 41.25 12.70
CA ALA A 583 -25.12 40.56 11.40
C ALA A 583 -25.98 39.29 11.28
N ILE A 584 -26.11 38.49 12.37
CA ILE A 584 -26.91 37.27 12.37
C ILE A 584 -28.40 37.58 12.18
N ARG A 585 -28.93 38.53 12.98
CA ARG A 585 -30.33 38.97 12.87
C ARG A 585 -30.61 39.55 11.49
N ASP A 586 -29.69 40.35 10.96
CA ASP A 586 -29.85 41.00 9.67
C ASP A 586 -29.95 39.99 8.52
N GLN A 587 -29.23 38.86 8.60
CA GLN A 587 -29.38 37.75 7.66
C GLN A 587 -30.76 37.09 7.74
N ILE A 588 -31.26 36.80 8.95
CA ILE A 588 -32.60 36.22 9.15
C ILE A 588 -33.67 37.15 8.59
N LYS A 589 -33.58 38.44 8.92
CA LYS A 589 -34.50 39.49 8.46
C LYS A 589 -34.49 39.65 6.95
N ALA A 590 -33.31 39.67 6.32
CA ALA A 590 -33.19 39.79 4.87
C ALA A 590 -33.88 38.63 4.13
N GLN A 591 -33.65 37.39 4.58
CA GLN A 591 -34.31 36.21 4.00
C GLN A 591 -35.83 36.27 4.18
N ASN A 592 -36.28 36.73 5.34
CA ASN A 592 -37.71 36.93 5.58
C ASN A 592 -38.33 37.97 4.63
N GLN A 593 -37.65 39.08 4.38
CA GLN A 593 -38.09 40.10 3.43
C GLN A 593 -38.18 39.55 2.00
N HIS A 594 -37.20 38.75 1.57
CA HIS A 594 -37.21 38.10 0.26
C HIS A 594 -38.35 37.07 0.11
N ASN A 595 -38.80 36.47 1.21
CA ASN A 595 -39.85 35.46 1.22
C ASN A 595 -41.28 36.04 1.31
N GLN A 596 -41.49 37.36 1.52
CA GLN A 596 -42.83 37.90 1.79
C GLN A 596 -43.89 37.59 0.72
N GLU A 597 -43.56 37.75 -0.57
CA GLU A 597 -44.51 37.49 -1.65
C GLU A 597 -44.80 35.98 -1.81
N LEU A 598 -43.77 35.15 -1.67
CA LEU A 598 -43.89 33.70 -1.66
C LEU A 598 -44.77 33.21 -0.51
N LEU A 599 -44.56 33.74 0.69
CA LEU A 599 -45.35 33.40 1.88
C LEU A 599 -46.82 33.79 1.73
N ARG A 600 -47.11 34.96 1.14
CA ARG A 600 -48.50 35.35 0.84
C ARG A 600 -49.16 34.37 -0.13
N ALA A 601 -48.48 34.02 -1.23
CA ALA A 601 -49.01 33.06 -2.20
C ALA A 601 -49.19 31.66 -1.58
N TYR A 602 -48.23 31.21 -0.77
CA TYR A 602 -48.27 29.93 -0.06
C TYR A 602 -49.41 29.85 0.96
N ALA A 603 -49.62 30.91 1.75
CA ALA A 603 -50.62 30.96 2.82
C ALA A 603 -52.06 31.06 2.29
N LEU A 604 -52.27 31.64 1.10
CA LEU A 604 -53.60 31.74 0.47
C LEU A 604 -54.15 30.41 -0.03
N ILE A 605 -53.30 29.38 -0.17
CA ILE A 605 -53.71 28.07 -0.67
C ILE A 605 -54.11 27.17 0.50
N SER A 606 -55.34 26.65 0.48
CA SER A 606 -55.84 25.72 1.50
C SER A 606 -55.09 24.37 1.44
N PRO A 607 -54.73 23.77 2.59
CA PRO A 607 -54.20 22.40 2.65
C PRO A 607 -55.16 21.33 2.08
N GLU A 608 -56.47 21.62 2.03
CA GLU A 608 -57.52 20.70 1.57
C GLU A 608 -57.87 20.87 0.09
N ASP A 609 -57.18 21.76 -0.63
CA ASP A 609 -57.45 22.04 -2.04
C ASP A 609 -57.09 20.85 -2.93
N LYS A 610 -58.09 20.25 -3.58
CA LYS A 610 -57.90 19.11 -4.49
C LYS A 610 -57.52 19.51 -5.93
N SER A 611 -57.47 20.81 -6.23
CA SER A 611 -57.00 21.32 -7.52
C SER A 611 -55.47 21.34 -7.58
N ASN A 612 -54.92 21.76 -8.72
CA ASN A 612 -53.47 21.96 -8.90
C ASN A 612 -52.86 22.96 -7.90
N LYS A 613 -53.67 23.75 -7.20
CA LYS A 613 -53.20 24.71 -6.18
C LYS A 613 -52.45 24.04 -5.03
N SER A 614 -52.86 22.85 -4.56
CA SER A 614 -52.11 22.16 -3.50
C SER A 614 -50.71 21.71 -3.96
N LEU A 615 -50.55 21.36 -5.24
CA LEU A 615 -49.25 21.05 -5.85
C LEU A 615 -48.39 22.32 -5.99
N GLU A 616 -49.00 23.46 -6.36
CA GLU A 616 -48.33 24.77 -6.34
C GLU A 616 -47.82 25.10 -4.93
N LYS A 617 -48.61 24.81 -3.88
CA LYS A 617 -48.20 25.04 -2.48
C LYS A 617 -46.95 24.24 -2.10
N GLN A 618 -46.86 22.98 -2.51
CA GLN A 618 -45.66 22.15 -2.27
C GLN A 618 -44.43 22.75 -2.96
N LEU A 619 -44.56 23.16 -4.23
CA LEU A 619 -43.48 23.81 -4.97
C LEU A 619 -43.03 25.11 -4.29
N LEU A 620 -43.97 26.00 -3.93
CA LEU A 620 -43.65 27.26 -3.25
C LEU A 620 -42.98 27.02 -1.88
N GLY A 621 -43.39 25.97 -1.16
CA GLY A 621 -42.77 25.56 0.10
C GLY A 621 -41.27 25.26 -0.03
N ILE A 622 -40.88 24.53 -1.09
CA ILE A 622 -39.46 24.27 -1.39
C ILE A 622 -38.72 25.59 -1.66
N LEU A 623 -39.34 26.49 -2.42
CA LEU A 623 -38.72 27.77 -2.73
C LEU A 623 -38.51 28.63 -1.47
N LEU A 624 -39.35 28.53 -0.44
CA LEU A 624 -39.19 29.27 0.83
C LEU A 624 -37.92 28.90 1.60
N THR A 625 -37.40 27.69 1.43
CA THR A 625 -36.22 27.20 2.16
C THR A 625 -34.90 27.72 1.60
N LEU A 626 -34.87 28.18 0.35
CA LEU A 626 -33.65 28.58 -0.36
C LEU A 626 -33.09 29.93 0.11
N ASN A 627 -31.76 30.07 0.12
CA ASN A 627 -31.09 31.34 0.33
C ASN A 627 -31.20 32.24 -0.90
N LYS A 628 -31.89 33.38 -0.73
CA LYS A 628 -32.20 34.33 -1.79
C LYS A 628 -31.42 35.62 -1.64
N ASN A 629 -30.93 36.15 -2.75
CA ASN A 629 -30.30 37.47 -2.80
C ASN A 629 -31.30 38.58 -3.15
N ALA A 630 -32.50 38.22 -3.62
CA ALA A 630 -33.60 39.13 -3.95
C ALA A 630 -34.94 38.37 -3.89
N PRO A 631 -36.09 39.08 -3.78
CA PRO A 631 -37.42 38.47 -3.90
C PRO A 631 -37.63 37.75 -5.24
N ILE A 632 -38.46 36.70 -5.25
CA ILE A 632 -38.83 35.93 -6.44
C ILE A 632 -40.35 35.93 -6.59
N ASP A 633 -40.85 36.22 -7.79
CA ASP A 633 -42.29 36.27 -8.06
C ASP A 633 -42.91 34.85 -8.07
N PRO A 634 -43.85 34.54 -7.16
CA PRO A 634 -44.55 33.25 -7.13
C PRO A 634 -45.29 32.92 -8.42
N LYS A 635 -45.82 33.92 -9.13
CA LYS A 635 -46.57 33.71 -10.38
C LYS A 635 -45.65 33.24 -11.50
N GLU A 636 -44.45 33.81 -11.59
CA GLU A 636 -43.47 33.41 -12.58
C GLU A 636 -42.95 31.99 -12.28
N ILE A 637 -42.75 31.62 -11.01
CA ILE A 637 -42.39 30.24 -10.62
C ILE A 637 -43.42 29.23 -11.15
N VAL A 638 -44.70 29.44 -10.86
CA VAL A 638 -45.77 28.52 -11.27
C VAL A 638 -45.89 28.47 -12.80
N LYS A 639 -45.78 29.61 -13.47
CA LYS A 639 -45.78 29.69 -14.94
C LYS A 639 -44.61 28.90 -15.56
N GLN A 640 -43.40 29.05 -15.03
CA GLN A 640 -42.24 28.31 -15.51
C GLN A 640 -42.35 26.81 -15.21
N PHE A 641 -42.89 26.42 -14.05
CA PHE A 641 -43.17 25.02 -13.74
C PHE A 641 -44.15 24.39 -14.74
N ASN A 642 -45.23 25.09 -15.06
CA ASN A 642 -46.22 24.63 -16.04
C ASN A 642 -45.63 24.55 -17.45
N GLY A 643 -44.82 25.54 -17.86
CA GLY A 643 -44.21 25.61 -19.19
C GLY A 643 -42.98 24.72 -19.41
N SER A 644 -42.34 24.21 -18.35
CA SER A 644 -41.17 23.35 -18.45
C SER A 644 -41.55 21.87 -18.54
N ARG A 645 -40.86 21.15 -19.43
CA ARG A 645 -41.03 19.72 -19.68
C ARG A 645 -40.06 18.89 -18.88
N THR A 646 -38.81 19.35 -18.82
CA THR A 646 -37.75 18.67 -18.08
C THR A 646 -37.45 19.41 -16.78
N TYR A 647 -36.92 18.65 -15.82
CA TYR A 647 -36.44 19.19 -14.57
C TYR A 647 -35.40 20.30 -14.81
N ASN A 648 -34.42 20.07 -15.68
CA ASN A 648 -33.38 21.07 -15.96
C ASN A 648 -33.93 22.35 -16.59
N GLU A 649 -34.89 22.24 -17.52
CA GLU A 649 -35.54 23.40 -18.14
C GLU A 649 -36.29 24.25 -17.11
N PHE A 650 -36.90 23.62 -16.10
CA PHE A 650 -37.52 24.35 -14.99
C PHE A 650 -36.48 25.10 -14.15
N ILE A 651 -35.42 24.42 -13.71
CA ILE A 651 -34.36 25.01 -12.89
C ILE A 651 -33.71 26.21 -13.61
N GLU A 652 -33.39 26.08 -14.90
CA GLU A 652 -32.76 27.15 -15.69
C GLU A 652 -33.67 28.36 -15.94
N ARG A 653 -35.00 28.17 -15.96
CA ARG A 653 -35.97 29.24 -16.22
C ARG A 653 -36.43 29.97 -14.96
N VAL A 654 -36.52 29.27 -13.84
CA VAL A 654 -37.02 29.84 -12.58
C VAL A 654 -35.96 30.68 -11.87
N VAL A 655 -34.67 30.38 -12.09
CA VAL A 655 -33.56 31.12 -11.51
C VAL A 655 -33.09 32.23 -12.48
N PRO A 656 -33.02 33.51 -12.05
CA PRO A 656 -32.50 34.58 -12.88
C PRO A 656 -31.08 34.27 -13.39
N ARG A 657 -30.81 34.55 -14.67
CA ARG A 657 -29.47 34.34 -15.28
C ARG A 657 -28.40 35.05 -14.45
N GLY A 658 -27.43 34.29 -13.94
CA GLY A 658 -26.30 34.80 -13.14
C GLY A 658 -26.35 34.49 -11.64
N ASN A 659 -27.40 33.84 -11.13
CA ASN A 659 -27.47 33.41 -9.72
C ASN A 659 -27.17 31.90 -9.56
N SER A 660 -25.89 31.52 -9.73
CA SER A 660 -25.43 30.12 -9.67
C SER A 660 -25.71 29.44 -8.34
N ASP A 661 -25.65 30.18 -7.23
CA ASP A 661 -25.81 29.64 -5.88
C ASP A 661 -27.27 29.26 -5.61
N LEU A 662 -28.22 30.07 -6.09
CA LEU A 662 -29.65 29.73 -6.00
C LEU A 662 -29.99 28.52 -6.88
N GLN A 663 -29.36 28.42 -8.06
CA GLN A 663 -29.51 27.25 -8.94
C GLN A 663 -28.98 25.99 -8.27
N ALA A 664 -27.79 26.04 -7.68
CA ALA A 664 -27.17 24.93 -6.95
C ALA A 664 -28.05 24.47 -5.77
N GLN A 665 -28.57 25.40 -4.98
CA GLN A 665 -29.48 25.08 -3.88
C GLN A 665 -30.77 24.42 -4.37
N LEU A 666 -31.37 24.92 -5.46
CA LEU A 666 -32.59 24.32 -6.00
C LEU A 666 -32.34 22.90 -6.53
N TYR A 667 -31.16 22.60 -7.08
CA TYR A 667 -30.78 21.23 -7.43
C TYR A 667 -30.76 20.29 -6.21
N THR A 668 -30.36 20.78 -5.04
CA THR A 668 -30.34 19.98 -3.81
C THR A 668 -31.72 19.83 -3.15
N GLN A 669 -32.59 20.84 -3.27
CA GLN A 669 -33.87 20.89 -2.54
C GLN A 669 -35.04 20.30 -3.34
N LEU A 670 -35.04 20.45 -4.67
CA LEU A 670 -36.05 19.87 -5.54
C LEU A 670 -35.42 18.72 -6.31
N SER A 671 -35.64 17.47 -5.90
CA SER A 671 -35.15 16.34 -6.70
C SER A 671 -35.92 16.22 -8.02
N SER A 672 -35.28 15.62 -9.04
CA SER A 672 -35.95 15.32 -10.32
C SER A 672 -37.19 14.43 -10.12
N SER A 673 -37.12 13.48 -9.18
CA SER A 673 -38.24 12.63 -8.79
C SER A 673 -39.44 13.44 -8.28
N ILE A 674 -39.22 14.38 -7.34
CA ILE A 674 -40.29 15.24 -6.81
C ILE A 674 -40.87 16.11 -7.94
N PHE A 675 -40.00 16.69 -8.79
CA PHE A 675 -40.46 17.49 -9.92
C PHE A 675 -41.39 16.71 -10.86
N TYR A 676 -40.99 15.52 -11.31
CA TYR A 676 -41.81 14.70 -12.21
C TYR A 676 -43.07 14.15 -11.52
N GLN A 677 -43.02 13.85 -10.21
CA GLN A 677 -44.22 13.51 -9.43
C GLN A 677 -45.25 14.64 -9.45
N LEU A 678 -44.81 15.89 -9.21
CA LEU A 678 -45.69 17.06 -9.28
C LEU A 678 -46.25 17.27 -10.70
N LYS A 679 -45.41 17.13 -11.75
CA LYS A 679 -45.85 17.27 -13.15
C LYS A 679 -46.88 16.22 -13.54
N ASN A 680 -46.67 14.97 -13.14
CA ASN A 680 -47.61 13.88 -13.44
C ASN A 680 -48.93 14.04 -12.67
N ALA A 681 -48.88 14.53 -11.43
CA ALA A 681 -50.09 14.85 -10.67
C ALA A 681 -50.89 16.00 -11.30
N VAL A 682 -50.23 17.07 -11.76
CA VAL A 682 -50.88 18.15 -12.52
C VAL A 682 -51.53 17.61 -13.80
N LEU A 683 -50.81 16.76 -14.54
CA LEU A 683 -51.32 16.17 -15.77
C LEU A 683 -52.56 15.30 -15.51
N LYS A 684 -52.53 14.48 -14.45
CA LYS A 684 -53.67 13.66 -14.02
C LYS A 684 -54.89 14.51 -13.67
N ASN A 685 -54.69 15.59 -12.92
CA ASN A 685 -55.78 16.49 -12.57
C ASN A 685 -56.38 17.15 -13.83
N ASN A 686 -55.54 17.64 -14.74
CA ASN A 686 -55.99 18.29 -15.97
C ASN A 686 -56.72 17.34 -16.93
N LEU A 687 -56.34 16.06 -16.98
CA LEU A 687 -57.03 15.05 -17.79
C LEU A 687 -58.41 14.67 -17.24
N ASN A 688 -58.65 14.91 -15.94
CA ASN A 688 -59.92 14.65 -15.28
C ASN A 688 -60.69 15.94 -14.97
N ASP A 689 -60.28 17.07 -15.55
CA ASP A 689 -60.94 18.36 -15.36
C ASP A 689 -62.32 18.37 -16.04
N ALA A 690 -63.26 19.14 -15.48
CA ALA A 690 -64.59 19.30 -16.05
C ALA A 690 -64.59 20.21 -17.29
N ASP A 691 -63.58 21.06 -17.46
CA ASP A 691 -63.42 21.94 -18.62
C ASP A 691 -62.76 21.23 -19.81
N PRO A 692 -63.45 21.04 -20.95
CA PRO A 692 -62.88 20.41 -22.13
C PRO A 692 -61.63 21.09 -22.69
N PHE A 693 -61.46 22.41 -22.52
CA PHE A 693 -60.26 23.11 -22.99
C PHE A 693 -59.02 22.69 -22.21
N VAL A 694 -59.14 22.54 -20.89
CA VAL A 694 -58.05 22.06 -20.01
C VAL A 694 -57.66 20.62 -20.40
N VAL A 695 -58.65 19.77 -20.67
CA VAL A 695 -58.41 18.40 -21.13
C VAL A 695 -57.71 18.36 -22.50
N ILE A 696 -58.12 19.21 -23.46
CA ILE A 696 -57.50 19.29 -24.79
C ILE A 696 -56.02 19.71 -24.71
N ASP A 697 -55.69 20.66 -23.84
CA ASP A 697 -54.32 21.10 -23.61
C ASP A 697 -53.48 19.98 -22.99
N ALA A 698 -54.02 19.27 -21.99
CA ALA A 698 -53.38 18.11 -21.38
C ALA A 698 -53.10 16.98 -22.38
N VAL A 699 -54.06 16.67 -23.27
CA VAL A 699 -53.89 15.69 -24.36
C VAL A 699 -52.81 16.15 -25.35
N THR A 700 -52.73 17.45 -25.62
CA THR A 700 -51.71 18.03 -26.49
C THR A 700 -50.32 17.89 -25.88
N ASP A 701 -50.19 18.07 -24.56
CA ASP A 701 -48.93 17.90 -23.85
C ASP A 701 -48.50 16.42 -23.78
N LEU A 702 -49.43 15.49 -23.53
CA LEU A 702 -49.17 14.04 -23.65
C LEU A 702 -48.64 13.67 -25.05
N LYS A 703 -49.26 14.20 -26.12
CA LYS A 703 -48.83 13.93 -27.49
C LYS A 703 -47.42 14.46 -27.77
N LYS A 704 -47.07 15.64 -27.23
CA LYS A 704 -45.71 16.18 -27.34
C LYS A 704 -44.69 15.27 -26.64
N ILE A 705 -45.02 14.74 -25.46
CA ILE A 705 -44.17 13.78 -24.74
C ILE A 705 -43.94 12.53 -25.60
N ALA A 706 -45.02 11.89 -26.08
CA ALA A 706 -44.93 10.71 -26.94
C ALA A 706 -44.08 10.96 -28.20
N THR A 707 -44.27 12.11 -28.86
CA THR A 707 -43.51 12.48 -30.08
C THR A 707 -42.02 12.69 -29.78
N SER A 708 -41.69 13.30 -28.64
CA SER A 708 -40.29 13.53 -28.25
C SER A 708 -39.54 12.21 -28.00
N ILE A 709 -40.20 11.24 -27.39
CA ILE A 709 -39.63 9.91 -27.13
C ILE A 709 -39.43 9.15 -28.44
N ASN A 710 -40.43 9.15 -29.34
CA ASN A 710 -40.36 8.49 -30.64
C ASN A 710 -39.17 8.97 -31.49
N GLN A 711 -38.93 10.30 -31.50
CA GLN A 711 -37.79 10.90 -32.23
C GLN A 711 -36.45 10.33 -31.79
N HIS A 712 -36.29 9.97 -30.51
CA HIS A 712 -35.07 9.36 -29.98
C HIS A 712 -34.98 7.86 -30.35
N LEU A 713 -36.08 7.12 -30.28
CA LEU A 713 -36.12 5.69 -30.60
C LEU A 713 -35.76 5.38 -32.05
N GLY A 714 -36.16 6.24 -32.99
CA GLY A 714 -35.83 6.08 -34.41
C GLY A 714 -34.31 6.09 -34.69
N ALA A 715 -33.55 6.92 -33.97
CA ALA A 715 -32.09 6.97 -34.09
C ALA A 715 -31.41 5.79 -33.39
N LEU A 716 -31.90 5.41 -32.21
CA LEU A 716 -31.40 4.26 -31.44
C LEU A 716 -31.58 2.92 -32.16
N ASN A 717 -32.71 2.74 -32.84
CA ASN A 717 -32.95 1.54 -33.64
C ASN A 717 -31.94 1.41 -34.79
N LYS A 718 -31.56 2.51 -35.44
CA LYS A 718 -30.55 2.51 -36.52
C LYS A 718 -29.15 2.19 -35.99
N SER A 719 -28.81 2.61 -34.77
CA SER A 719 -27.49 2.35 -34.20
C SER A 719 -27.28 0.91 -33.72
N ARG A 720 -28.35 0.11 -33.52
CA ARG A 720 -28.23 -1.30 -33.09
C ARG A 720 -27.34 -2.13 -34.01
N GLU A 721 -27.44 -1.95 -35.32
CA GLU A 721 -26.62 -2.66 -36.30
C GLU A 721 -25.11 -2.40 -36.11
N HIS A 722 -24.73 -1.26 -35.52
CA HIS A 722 -23.33 -0.94 -35.23
C HIS A 722 -22.80 -1.65 -33.98
N PHE A 723 -23.66 -2.16 -33.09
CA PHE A 723 -23.27 -2.91 -31.88
C PHE A 723 -23.37 -4.43 -32.05
N LYS A 724 -24.06 -4.91 -33.09
CA LYS A 724 -24.32 -6.34 -33.34
C LYS A 724 -23.06 -7.21 -33.36
N PHE A 725 -21.92 -6.65 -33.80
CA PHE A 725 -20.64 -7.39 -33.78
C PHE A 725 -20.21 -7.79 -32.35
N ILE A 726 -20.63 -7.05 -31.32
CA ILE A 726 -20.29 -7.32 -29.91
C ILE A 726 -21.05 -8.52 -29.33
N GLU A 727 -22.26 -8.82 -29.82
CA GLU A 727 -23.05 -9.96 -29.35
C GLU A 727 -22.30 -11.29 -29.56
N GLY A 728 -21.56 -11.40 -30.66
CA GLY A 728 -20.76 -12.58 -31.03
C GLY A 728 -19.37 -12.64 -30.38
N ILE A 729 -18.96 -11.62 -29.62
CA ILE A 729 -17.62 -11.59 -29.01
C ILE A 729 -17.58 -12.46 -27.76
N LYS A 730 -16.50 -13.24 -27.66
CA LYS A 730 -16.03 -13.87 -26.41
C LYS A 730 -14.83 -13.05 -25.88
N PRO A 731 -15.04 -12.19 -24.87
CA PRO A 731 -14.04 -11.20 -24.44
C PRO A 731 -12.65 -11.76 -24.13
N HIS A 732 -12.60 -12.89 -23.43
CA HIS A 732 -11.36 -13.57 -23.05
C HIS A 732 -10.59 -14.16 -24.25
N HIS A 733 -11.26 -14.51 -25.35
CA HIS A 733 -10.59 -14.90 -26.60
C HIS A 733 -10.03 -13.68 -27.35
N LEU A 734 -10.61 -12.49 -27.21
CA LEU A 734 -10.03 -11.32 -27.85
C LEU A 734 -8.76 -10.87 -27.14
N TYR A 735 -8.75 -10.81 -25.81
CA TYR A 735 -7.62 -10.28 -25.05
C TYR A 735 -7.17 -11.27 -23.98
N ASN A 736 -6.76 -12.47 -24.41
CA ASN A 736 -6.20 -13.44 -23.49
C ASN A 736 -4.96 -12.83 -22.78
N PRO A 737 -4.93 -12.74 -21.45
CA PRO A 737 -3.88 -12.04 -20.72
C PRO A 737 -2.50 -12.69 -20.83
N SER A 738 -2.43 -13.94 -21.27
CA SER A 738 -1.18 -14.66 -21.45
C SER A 738 -0.33 -14.16 -22.63
N PHE A 739 -0.88 -13.34 -23.53
CA PHE A 739 -0.13 -12.79 -24.66
C PHE A 739 0.68 -11.57 -24.26
N ARG A 740 1.99 -11.65 -24.44
CA ARG A 740 2.91 -10.57 -24.09
C ARG A 740 3.22 -9.70 -25.31
N GLY A 741 3.96 -8.61 -25.09
CA GLY A 741 4.49 -7.78 -26.18
C GLY A 741 3.44 -6.97 -26.94
N GLU A 742 3.26 -7.25 -28.23
CA GLU A 742 2.38 -6.48 -29.14
C GLU A 742 0.90 -6.53 -28.74
N ALA A 743 0.46 -7.67 -28.16
CA ALA A 743 -0.90 -7.83 -27.65
C ALA A 743 -1.20 -6.88 -26.49
N GLN A 744 -0.26 -6.76 -25.55
CA GLN A 744 -0.36 -5.85 -24.41
C GLN A 744 -0.39 -4.39 -24.87
N LEU A 745 0.47 -4.03 -25.83
CA LEU A 745 0.50 -2.69 -26.41
C LEU A 745 -0.82 -2.36 -27.09
N SER A 746 -1.35 -3.30 -27.88
CA SER A 746 -2.63 -3.14 -28.58
C SER A 746 -3.80 -3.04 -27.60
N ALA A 747 -3.84 -3.87 -26.55
CA ALA A 747 -4.85 -3.79 -25.50
C ALA A 747 -4.84 -2.41 -24.81
N LYS A 748 -3.64 -1.91 -24.46
CA LYS A 748 -3.47 -0.56 -23.88
C LYS A 748 -3.92 0.54 -24.83
N GLN A 749 -3.62 0.44 -26.13
CA GLN A 749 -4.02 1.41 -27.14
C GLN A 749 -5.54 1.41 -27.39
N MET A 750 -6.15 0.21 -27.42
CA MET A 750 -7.55 0.04 -27.79
C MET A 750 -8.52 0.23 -26.63
N LYS A 751 -8.07 0.11 -25.37
CA LYS A 751 -8.90 0.30 -24.17
C LYS A 751 -9.72 1.59 -24.22
N GLY A 752 -9.14 2.69 -24.69
CA GLY A 752 -9.84 3.97 -24.79
C GLY A 752 -11.09 3.92 -25.67
N GLN A 753 -11.07 3.17 -26.76
CA GLN A 753 -12.19 3.06 -27.70
C GLN A 753 -13.33 2.23 -27.12
N TYR A 754 -13.03 1.06 -26.56
CA TYR A 754 -14.05 0.23 -25.89
C TYR A 754 -14.62 0.91 -24.65
N GLN A 755 -13.80 1.69 -23.93
CA GLN A 755 -14.27 2.45 -22.79
C GLN A 755 -15.25 3.54 -23.23
N GLN A 756 -14.96 4.21 -24.34
CA GLN A 756 -15.87 5.19 -24.91
C GLN A 756 -17.19 4.54 -25.36
N LEU A 757 -17.13 3.40 -26.08
CA LEU A 757 -18.32 2.63 -26.46
C LEU A 757 -19.17 2.23 -25.25
N SER A 758 -18.53 1.75 -24.18
CA SER A 758 -19.23 1.40 -22.94
C SER A 758 -19.85 2.63 -22.28
N ASN A 759 -19.15 3.75 -22.21
CA ASN A 759 -19.68 4.99 -21.62
C ASN A 759 -20.89 5.53 -22.41
N ASP A 760 -20.83 5.45 -23.74
CA ASP A 760 -21.93 5.89 -24.61
C ASP A 760 -23.12 4.92 -24.51
N CYS A 761 -22.87 3.61 -24.40
CA CYS A 761 -23.91 2.60 -24.17
C CYS A 761 -24.58 2.76 -22.80
N ASP A 762 -23.80 3.03 -21.74
CA ASP A 762 -24.30 3.31 -20.39
C ASP A 762 -25.26 4.50 -20.39
N LEU A 763 -24.90 5.59 -21.09
CA LEU A 763 -25.76 6.76 -21.27
C LEU A 763 -27.07 6.43 -21.99
N ILE A 764 -27.03 5.55 -23.00
CA ILE A 764 -28.24 5.09 -23.70
C ILE A 764 -29.14 4.30 -22.75
N VAL A 765 -28.58 3.33 -22.02
CA VAL A 765 -29.31 2.51 -21.05
C VAL A 765 -29.95 3.38 -19.96
N GLU A 766 -29.21 4.33 -19.39
CA GLU A 766 -29.71 5.25 -18.37
C GLU A 766 -30.90 6.07 -18.89
N GLN A 767 -30.77 6.68 -20.08
CA GLN A 767 -31.85 7.49 -20.65
C GLN A 767 -33.08 6.64 -21.00
N LEU A 768 -32.91 5.44 -21.54
CA LEU A 768 -34.03 4.52 -21.82
C LEU A 768 -34.77 4.11 -20.55
N ARG A 769 -34.07 3.91 -19.42
CA ARG A 769 -34.72 3.63 -18.13
C ARG A 769 -35.52 4.82 -17.61
N ARG A 770 -35.00 6.05 -17.78
CA ARG A 770 -35.75 7.27 -17.46
C ARG A 770 -37.02 7.38 -18.30
N ASP A 771 -36.91 7.18 -19.61
CA ASP A 771 -38.03 7.24 -20.54
C ASP A 771 -39.08 6.15 -20.20
N GLN A 772 -38.65 4.93 -19.87
CA GLN A 772 -39.51 3.85 -19.40
C GLN A 772 -40.30 4.26 -18.15
N LYS A 773 -39.59 4.73 -17.11
CA LYS A 773 -40.19 5.13 -15.83
C LYS A 773 -41.17 6.30 -15.99
N ALA A 774 -40.83 7.26 -16.85
CA ALA A 774 -41.70 8.40 -17.16
C ALA A 774 -43.02 7.93 -17.80
N ILE A 775 -42.97 7.05 -18.80
CA ILE A 775 -44.18 6.51 -19.44
C ILE A 775 -44.97 5.64 -18.46
N GLU A 776 -44.32 4.74 -17.71
CA GLU A 776 -44.99 3.88 -16.73
C GLU A 776 -45.73 4.70 -15.66
N ALA A 777 -45.12 5.80 -15.19
CA ALA A 777 -45.77 6.72 -14.26
C ALA A 777 -47.00 7.42 -14.88
N ILE A 778 -46.92 7.84 -16.14
CA ILE A 778 -48.05 8.44 -16.86
C ILE A 778 -49.18 7.42 -17.06
N LEU A 779 -48.87 6.19 -17.47
CA LEU A 779 -49.87 5.14 -17.73
C LEU A 779 -50.56 4.69 -16.44
N SER A 780 -49.81 4.42 -15.36
CA SER A 780 -50.34 3.93 -14.08
C SER A 780 -51.23 4.95 -13.35
N GLN A 781 -50.92 6.24 -13.45
CA GLN A 781 -51.70 7.29 -12.79
C GLN A 781 -53.00 7.64 -13.52
N ASN A 782 -53.16 7.18 -14.77
CA ASN A 782 -54.25 7.54 -15.67
C ASN A 782 -54.94 6.32 -16.32
N GLU A 783 -55.01 5.17 -15.63
CA GLU A 783 -55.55 3.92 -16.18
C GLU A 783 -57.01 4.00 -16.66
N ASN A 784 -57.79 4.97 -16.18
CA ASN A 784 -59.15 5.28 -16.63
C ASN A 784 -59.39 6.80 -16.66
N PRO A 785 -59.08 7.53 -17.75
CA PRO A 785 -59.48 8.93 -17.88
C PRO A 785 -61.03 9.03 -17.91
N GLY A 786 -61.59 9.96 -17.12
CA GLY A 786 -62.97 9.91 -16.62
C GLY A 786 -64.14 9.89 -17.62
N ASN A 787 -65.20 9.19 -17.21
CA ASN A 787 -66.45 8.84 -17.89
C ASN A 787 -67.44 9.99 -18.25
N MET A 788 -66.99 11.23 -18.50
CA MET A 788 -67.91 12.38 -18.68
C MET A 788 -67.62 13.29 -19.89
N LEU A 789 -66.78 12.87 -20.82
CA LEU A 789 -66.37 13.69 -21.97
C LEU A 789 -67.08 13.27 -23.28
N SER A 790 -66.99 14.13 -24.30
CA SER A 790 -67.52 13.81 -25.64
C SER A 790 -66.76 12.64 -26.28
N GLU A 791 -67.45 11.77 -27.02
CA GLU A 791 -66.88 10.56 -27.65
C GLU A 791 -65.60 10.81 -28.48
N GLU A 792 -65.50 11.97 -29.15
CA GLU A 792 -64.32 12.34 -29.95
C GLU A 792 -63.08 12.63 -29.09
N LEU A 793 -63.26 13.23 -27.93
CA LEU A 793 -62.17 13.56 -27.01
C LEU A 793 -61.63 12.28 -26.34
N ASP A 794 -62.51 11.37 -25.95
CA ASP A 794 -62.13 10.05 -25.42
C ASP A 794 -61.33 9.24 -26.44
N LYS A 795 -61.76 9.22 -27.72
CA LYS A 795 -60.99 8.59 -28.80
C LYS A 795 -59.60 9.21 -28.97
N ARG A 796 -59.48 10.53 -28.82
CA ARG A 796 -58.21 11.25 -28.95
C ARG A 796 -57.28 10.95 -27.78
N ILE A 797 -57.81 10.87 -26.55
CA ILE A 797 -57.10 10.45 -25.35
C ILE A 797 -56.58 9.01 -25.52
N LEU A 798 -57.47 8.06 -25.85
CA LEU A 798 -57.13 6.65 -26.03
C LEU A 798 -56.06 6.45 -27.11
N ARG A 799 -56.09 7.23 -28.20
CA ARG A 799 -55.06 7.17 -29.26
C ARG A 799 -53.68 7.56 -28.74
N VAL A 800 -53.57 8.60 -27.91
CA VAL A 800 -52.27 9.01 -27.34
C VAL A 800 -51.78 8.00 -26.30
N PHE A 801 -52.67 7.43 -25.49
CA PHE A 801 -52.33 6.33 -24.58
C PHE A 801 -51.84 5.09 -25.32
N GLN A 802 -52.47 4.76 -26.45
CA GLN A 802 -52.01 3.66 -27.30
C GLN A 802 -50.61 3.93 -27.88
N GLN A 803 -50.35 5.17 -28.35
CA GLN A 803 -49.01 5.57 -28.78
C GLN A 803 -47.97 5.42 -27.67
N LEU A 804 -48.27 5.87 -26.44
CA LEU A 804 -47.36 5.73 -25.30
C LEU A 804 -47.06 4.26 -24.96
N ARG A 805 -48.03 3.35 -25.12
CA ARG A 805 -47.81 1.90 -24.94
C ARG A 805 -46.88 1.33 -26.01
N GLU A 806 -47.05 1.73 -27.27
CA GLU A 806 -46.16 1.34 -28.37
C GLU A 806 -44.74 1.84 -28.17
N GLU A 807 -44.56 3.09 -27.72
CA GLU A 807 -43.25 3.64 -27.38
C GLU A 807 -42.61 2.90 -26.19
N LEU A 808 -43.40 2.53 -25.16
CA LEU A 808 -42.92 1.75 -24.02
C LEU A 808 -42.38 0.39 -24.43
N ASP A 809 -43.07 -0.32 -25.33
CA ASP A 809 -42.62 -1.61 -25.85
C ASP A 809 -41.31 -1.46 -26.66
N ALA A 810 -41.21 -0.40 -27.47
CA ALA A 810 -40.00 -0.08 -28.22
C ALA A 810 -38.81 0.29 -27.30
N ILE A 811 -39.06 1.02 -26.21
CA ILE A 811 -38.05 1.32 -25.18
C ILE A 811 -37.57 0.03 -24.53
N LYS A 812 -38.47 -0.86 -24.10
CA LYS A 812 -38.11 -2.14 -23.47
C LYS A 812 -37.24 -3.00 -24.39
N SER A 813 -37.57 -3.06 -25.69
CA SER A 813 -36.77 -3.79 -26.68
C SER A 813 -35.36 -3.20 -26.84
N ASN A 814 -35.24 -1.87 -26.91
CA ASN A 814 -33.94 -1.20 -27.00
C ASN A 814 -33.13 -1.39 -25.72
N LEU A 815 -33.78 -1.25 -24.55
CA LEU A 815 -33.14 -1.38 -23.26
C LEU A 815 -32.50 -2.77 -23.10
N GLN A 816 -33.25 -3.84 -23.41
CA GLN A 816 -32.74 -5.22 -23.37
C GLN A 816 -31.50 -5.39 -24.27
N PHE A 817 -31.51 -4.83 -25.47
CA PHE A 817 -30.38 -4.88 -26.38
C PHE A 817 -29.15 -4.16 -25.81
N TYR A 818 -29.29 -2.89 -25.41
CA TYR A 818 -28.16 -2.10 -24.92
C TYR A 818 -27.62 -2.59 -23.57
N GLU A 819 -28.46 -3.15 -22.69
CA GLU A 819 -28.02 -3.81 -21.45
C GLU A 819 -27.15 -5.04 -21.75
N THR A 820 -27.53 -5.86 -22.73
CA THR A 820 -26.74 -7.03 -23.17
C THR A 820 -25.37 -6.59 -23.70
N ILE A 821 -25.34 -5.54 -24.52
CA ILE A 821 -24.11 -4.96 -25.04
C ILE A 821 -23.24 -4.39 -23.92
N GLN A 822 -23.84 -3.67 -22.97
CA GLN A 822 -23.13 -3.09 -21.84
C GLN A 822 -22.50 -4.17 -20.97
N GLN A 823 -23.21 -5.27 -20.70
CA GLN A 823 -22.67 -6.42 -19.98
C GLN A 823 -21.47 -7.05 -20.73
N LYS A 824 -21.55 -7.16 -22.07
CA LYS A 824 -20.42 -7.66 -22.88
C LYS A 824 -19.23 -6.72 -22.90
N LEU A 825 -19.45 -5.40 -22.81
CA LEU A 825 -18.36 -4.42 -22.79
C LEU A 825 -17.71 -4.30 -21.41
N SER A 826 -18.50 -4.15 -20.35
CA SER A 826 -18.05 -3.74 -19.01
C SER A 826 -18.48 -4.65 -17.86
N GLY A 827 -19.10 -5.82 -18.13
CA GLY A 827 -19.40 -6.81 -17.09
C GLY A 827 -18.15 -7.52 -16.58
N ASP A 828 -18.32 -8.37 -15.57
CA ASP A 828 -17.24 -9.10 -14.88
C ASP A 828 -16.46 -10.08 -15.77
N ASP A 829 -17.00 -10.42 -16.95
CA ASP A 829 -16.33 -11.19 -18.00
C ASP A 829 -16.31 -10.41 -19.33
N GLY A 830 -16.40 -9.08 -19.27
CA GLY A 830 -16.53 -8.17 -20.40
C GLY A 830 -15.22 -7.83 -21.11
N ILE A 831 -15.32 -7.18 -22.27
CA ILE A 831 -14.19 -6.79 -23.12
C ILE A 831 -13.20 -5.89 -22.37
N LEU A 832 -13.69 -4.92 -21.60
CA LEU A 832 -12.85 -4.00 -20.84
C LEU A 832 -12.05 -4.70 -19.74
N GLN A 833 -12.65 -5.66 -19.05
CA GLN A 833 -11.91 -6.45 -18.07
C GLN A 833 -10.86 -7.34 -18.73
N ALA A 834 -11.20 -8.01 -19.83
CA ALA A 834 -10.22 -8.79 -20.59
C ALA A 834 -9.04 -7.92 -21.09
N LEU A 835 -9.33 -6.69 -21.54
CA LEU A 835 -8.32 -5.70 -21.90
C LEU A 835 -7.43 -5.29 -20.73
N ASP A 836 -8.00 -5.11 -19.53
CA ASP A 836 -7.27 -4.74 -18.32
C ASP A 836 -6.39 -5.87 -17.82
N GLU A 837 -6.94 -7.08 -17.78
CA GLU A 837 -6.19 -8.28 -17.43
C GLU A 837 -5.01 -8.49 -18.38
N ALA A 838 -5.20 -8.25 -19.68
CA ALA A 838 -4.13 -8.34 -20.69
C ALA A 838 -3.14 -7.17 -20.64
N ALA A 839 -3.59 -5.95 -20.39
CA ALA A 839 -2.72 -4.78 -20.26
C ALA A 839 -1.81 -4.88 -19.02
N ASP A 840 -2.34 -5.42 -17.92
CA ASP A 840 -1.68 -5.52 -16.62
C ASP A 840 -1.00 -6.88 -16.39
N HIS A 841 -1.06 -7.79 -17.37
CA HIS A 841 -0.47 -9.13 -17.31
C HIS A 841 -0.96 -9.96 -16.11
N LYS A 842 -2.23 -9.81 -15.70
CA LYS A 842 -2.74 -10.41 -14.44
C LYS A 842 -2.90 -11.92 -14.47
N LYS A 843 -2.88 -12.54 -15.65
CA LYS A 843 -3.05 -14.00 -15.80
C LYS A 843 -1.99 -14.60 -16.73
N SER A 844 -1.62 -15.84 -16.44
CA SER A 844 -0.69 -16.62 -17.27
C SER A 844 -1.09 -18.09 -17.28
N TYR A 845 -0.75 -18.80 -18.36
CA TYR A 845 -0.93 -20.24 -18.40
C TYR A 845 0.00 -20.93 -17.41
N MET A 846 -0.54 -21.87 -16.65
CA MET A 846 0.15 -22.70 -15.69
C MET A 846 -0.14 -24.17 -15.99
N PHE A 847 0.91 -24.98 -16.03
CA PHE A 847 0.75 -26.41 -16.22
C PHE A 847 0.35 -27.09 -14.92
N HIS A 848 -0.73 -27.88 -15.00
CA HIS A 848 -1.23 -28.72 -13.92
C HIS A 848 -1.06 -30.18 -14.30
N ALA A 849 -0.48 -30.96 -13.40
CA ALA A 849 -0.30 -32.39 -13.52
C ALA A 849 -0.22 -33.02 -12.11
N ASP A 850 -0.36 -34.34 -12.06
CA ASP A 850 -0.10 -35.10 -10.84
C ASP A 850 1.31 -34.81 -10.33
N TYR A 851 1.45 -34.75 -8.99
CA TYR A 851 2.71 -34.51 -8.27
C TYR A 851 3.31 -33.11 -8.41
N ILE A 852 2.73 -32.21 -9.21
CA ILE A 852 3.18 -30.82 -9.34
C ILE A 852 2.43 -29.90 -8.37
N THR A 853 3.17 -29.15 -7.54
CA THR A 853 2.62 -28.07 -6.70
C THR A 853 3.37 -26.76 -6.99
N ARG A 854 2.68 -25.62 -6.84
CA ARG A 854 3.25 -24.29 -7.11
C ARG A 854 3.03 -23.36 -5.91
N ARG A 855 4.03 -22.55 -5.60
CA ARG A 855 3.90 -21.39 -4.69
C ARG A 855 4.66 -20.18 -5.23
N ILE A 856 4.26 -18.99 -4.79
CA ILE A 856 4.90 -17.72 -5.18
C ILE A 856 5.84 -17.30 -4.05
N GLU A 857 7.10 -17.04 -4.38
CA GLU A 857 8.13 -16.64 -3.42
C GLU A 857 9.00 -15.50 -3.95
N SER A 858 9.70 -14.84 -3.03
CA SER A 858 10.76 -13.90 -3.41
C SER A 858 12.03 -14.67 -3.70
N ARG A 859 12.86 -14.17 -4.62
CA ARG A 859 14.06 -14.87 -5.09
C ARG A 859 14.99 -15.30 -3.95
N ASP A 860 15.21 -14.42 -2.98
CA ASP A 860 16.13 -14.65 -1.85
C ASP A 860 15.61 -15.66 -0.82
N HIS A 861 14.32 -16.03 -0.90
CA HIS A 861 13.69 -16.99 0.00
C HIS A 861 13.55 -18.38 -0.61
N VAL A 862 14.09 -18.65 -1.80
CA VAL A 862 14.03 -20.00 -2.39
C VAL A 862 14.95 -20.98 -1.67
N GLU A 863 16.11 -20.49 -1.25
CA GLU A 863 17.12 -21.26 -0.54
C GLU A 863 16.61 -21.63 0.86
N GLY A 864 16.58 -22.93 1.18
CA GLY A 864 16.06 -23.45 2.46
C GLY A 864 14.57 -23.81 2.49
N LEU A 865 13.80 -23.60 1.41
CA LEU A 865 12.39 -24.02 1.37
C LEU A 865 12.23 -25.53 1.37
N THR A 866 11.33 -26.04 2.21
CA THR A 866 10.94 -27.47 2.22
C THR A 866 10.13 -27.84 0.97
N TYR A 867 10.19 -29.12 0.57
CA TYR A 867 9.33 -29.66 -0.48
C TYR A 867 7.91 -29.84 0.04
N SER A 868 6.91 -29.37 -0.71
CA SER A 868 5.51 -29.46 -0.29
C SER A 868 4.68 -30.31 -1.25
N SER A 869 4.02 -31.33 -0.72
CA SER A 869 2.96 -32.10 -1.40
C SER A 869 1.56 -31.56 -1.09
N GLN A 870 1.43 -30.56 -0.21
CA GLN A 870 0.15 -29.99 0.20
C GLN A 870 -0.21 -28.76 -0.64
N LYS A 871 -1.50 -28.63 -0.97
CA LYS A 871 -2.07 -27.40 -1.56
C LYS A 871 -1.97 -26.27 -0.54
N HIS A 872 -1.22 -25.21 -0.85
CA HIS A 872 -1.08 -24.05 0.04
C HIS A 872 -2.30 -23.12 -0.04
N LYS A 873 -2.83 -22.66 1.11
CA LYS A 873 -3.96 -21.70 1.20
C LYS A 873 -3.60 -20.26 0.80
N ASN A 874 -2.31 -19.91 0.75
CA ASN A 874 -1.84 -18.54 0.49
C ASN A 874 -1.21 -18.34 -0.89
N GLY A 875 -1.32 -19.32 -1.80
CA GLY A 875 -0.87 -19.21 -3.18
C GLY A 875 -2.01 -19.56 -4.11
N LEU A 876 -2.27 -18.70 -5.10
CA LEU A 876 -3.13 -18.91 -6.28
C LEU A 876 -4.11 -20.09 -6.15
N GLU A 877 -5.28 -19.83 -5.56
CA GLU A 877 -6.32 -20.85 -5.40
C GLU A 877 -6.66 -21.49 -6.74
N THR A 878 -6.37 -22.77 -6.90
CA THR A 878 -6.90 -23.60 -7.97
C THR A 878 -8.31 -24.05 -7.58
N PRO A 879 -9.34 -23.83 -8.41
CA PRO A 879 -10.62 -24.49 -8.23
C PRO A 879 -10.42 -26.02 -8.23
N SER A 880 -11.02 -26.68 -7.24
CA SER A 880 -11.13 -28.12 -7.19
C SER A 880 -12.06 -28.61 -8.29
N ASP A 881 -11.66 -29.62 -9.06
CA ASP A 881 -12.50 -30.81 -9.11
C ASP A 881 -11.73 -32.10 -9.44
N THR A 882 -12.18 -33.11 -8.76
CA THR A 882 -11.85 -34.54 -8.78
C THR A 882 -12.10 -35.18 -10.14
N ALA A 883 -11.03 -35.42 -10.92
CA ALA A 883 -10.80 -36.55 -11.84
C ALA A 883 -9.56 -36.22 -12.70
N GLY A 884 -8.54 -37.07 -12.66
CA GLY A 884 -7.18 -36.78 -13.12
C GLY A 884 -7.03 -36.47 -14.61
N GLY A 885 -6.22 -35.45 -14.91
CA GLY A 885 -5.74 -35.14 -16.26
C GLY A 885 -4.74 -33.97 -16.25
N ARG A 886 -3.71 -34.05 -17.11
CA ARG A 886 -2.75 -32.96 -17.32
C ARG A 886 -3.39 -31.84 -18.16
N LYS A 887 -3.33 -30.59 -17.71
CA LYS A 887 -3.95 -29.44 -18.39
C LYS A 887 -3.16 -28.15 -18.23
N LEU A 888 -3.33 -27.21 -19.16
CA LEU A 888 -2.84 -25.83 -19.06
C LEU A 888 -4.03 -24.93 -18.76
N GLU A 889 -3.98 -24.25 -17.62
CA GLU A 889 -5.06 -23.34 -17.20
C GLU A 889 -4.55 -21.93 -17.04
N LEU A 890 -5.42 -20.97 -17.33
CA LEU A 890 -5.15 -19.57 -17.15
C LEU A 890 -5.35 -19.21 -15.66
N GLY A 891 -4.26 -19.26 -14.88
CA GLY A 891 -4.23 -18.83 -13.48
C GLY A 891 -3.74 -17.39 -13.35
N GLN A 892 -3.66 -16.84 -12.13
CA GLN A 892 -3.02 -15.53 -12.02
C GLN A 892 -1.52 -15.60 -12.26
N SER A 893 -0.99 -14.49 -12.79
CA SER A 893 0.41 -14.34 -13.10
C SER A 893 1.28 -14.29 -11.83
N ILE A 894 2.55 -14.64 -12.01
CA ILE A 894 3.59 -14.34 -11.03
C ILE A 894 3.70 -12.81 -10.87
N PRO A 895 3.52 -12.25 -9.65
CA PRO A 895 3.67 -10.81 -9.42
C PRO A 895 5.07 -10.30 -9.80
N GLU A 896 5.15 -9.05 -10.24
CA GLU A 896 6.42 -8.41 -10.57
C GLU A 896 7.40 -8.46 -9.37
N GLY A 897 8.65 -8.85 -9.63
CA GLY A 897 9.68 -9.02 -8.60
C GLY A 897 9.60 -10.32 -7.80
N LYS A 898 8.61 -11.19 -8.07
CA LYS A 898 8.50 -12.53 -7.47
C LYS A 898 8.75 -13.62 -8.52
N ILE A 899 8.90 -14.85 -8.04
CA ILE A 899 9.05 -16.05 -8.88
C ILE A 899 8.06 -17.13 -8.44
N ALA A 900 7.68 -18.03 -9.36
CA ALA A 900 7.01 -19.25 -8.94
C ALA A 900 8.04 -20.33 -8.64
N VAL A 901 7.88 -20.97 -7.49
CA VAL A 901 8.58 -22.20 -7.11
C VAL A 901 7.64 -23.36 -7.39
N VAL A 902 8.08 -24.29 -8.23
CA VAL A 902 7.31 -25.48 -8.62
C VAL A 902 8.00 -26.71 -8.09
N ASP A 903 7.33 -27.43 -7.19
CA ASP A 903 7.79 -28.67 -6.59
C ASP A 903 7.16 -29.86 -7.34
N TYR A 904 7.97 -30.87 -7.64
CA TYR A 904 7.52 -32.21 -7.99
C TYR A 904 7.72 -33.10 -6.77
N VAL A 905 6.64 -33.63 -6.19
CA VAL A 905 6.71 -34.51 -5.01
C VAL A 905 5.84 -35.73 -5.22
N GLN A 906 6.49 -36.89 -5.28
CA GLN A 906 5.83 -38.18 -5.36
C GLN A 906 6.20 -39.01 -4.12
N THR A 907 5.21 -39.33 -3.31
CA THR A 907 5.41 -40.08 -2.05
C THR A 907 4.41 -41.22 -1.97
N ALA A 908 4.86 -42.41 -1.55
CA ALA A 908 3.95 -43.40 -0.98
C ALA A 908 4.31 -43.68 0.47
N TYR A 909 3.28 -44.00 1.24
CA TYR A 909 3.40 -44.34 2.65
C TYR A 909 3.25 -45.84 2.83
N LYS A 910 3.89 -46.36 3.87
CA LYS A 910 3.67 -47.72 4.36
C LYS A 910 2.25 -47.84 4.92
N GLN A 911 1.84 -49.05 5.29
CA GLN A 911 0.49 -49.32 5.82
C GLN A 911 0.11 -48.47 7.04
N ASP A 912 1.09 -47.94 7.78
CA ASP A 912 0.90 -47.05 8.91
C ASP A 912 0.47 -45.61 8.52
N LYS A 913 0.49 -45.27 7.22
CA LYS A 913 0.19 -43.94 6.66
C LYS A 913 1.04 -42.79 7.23
N VAL A 914 2.12 -43.09 7.96
CA VAL A 914 3.02 -42.12 8.58
C VAL A 914 4.44 -42.30 8.06
N SER A 915 4.92 -43.53 7.97
CA SER A 915 6.24 -43.83 7.45
C SER A 915 6.23 -43.81 5.92
N LYS A 916 7.14 -43.06 5.32
CA LYS A 916 7.32 -43.04 3.86
C LYS A 916 7.92 -44.37 3.40
N ASP A 917 7.29 -44.99 2.41
CA ASP A 917 7.79 -46.17 1.71
C ASP A 917 8.76 -45.77 0.60
N TYR A 918 8.40 -44.72 -0.17
CA TYR A 918 9.31 -44.05 -1.08
C TYR A 918 8.98 -42.56 -1.20
N GLU A 919 9.99 -41.78 -1.60
CA GLU A 919 9.82 -40.37 -1.94
C GLU A 919 10.76 -39.94 -3.06
N VAL A 920 10.20 -39.24 -4.07
CA VAL A 920 10.95 -38.54 -5.12
C VAL A 920 10.59 -37.06 -5.04
N VAL A 921 11.62 -36.21 -5.04
CA VAL A 921 11.47 -34.75 -5.01
C VAL A 921 12.27 -34.11 -6.14
N GLY A 922 11.73 -33.03 -6.70
CA GLY A 922 12.42 -32.14 -7.63
C GLY A 922 11.84 -30.74 -7.54
N ARG A 923 12.59 -29.72 -7.98
CA ARG A 923 12.16 -28.32 -7.96
C ARG A 923 12.69 -27.56 -9.17
N TYR A 924 11.83 -26.76 -9.78
CA TYR A 924 12.23 -25.70 -10.69
C TYR A 924 11.56 -24.38 -10.33
N THR A 925 12.12 -23.29 -10.86
CA THR A 925 11.59 -21.94 -10.68
C THR A 925 11.23 -21.34 -12.02
N VAL A 926 10.19 -20.50 -12.00
CA VAL A 926 9.71 -19.74 -13.16
C VAL A 926 9.79 -18.26 -12.81
N ASP A 927 10.64 -17.53 -13.53
CA ASP A 927 10.76 -16.08 -13.43
C ASP A 927 10.37 -15.42 -14.75
N LEU A 928 9.33 -14.60 -14.68
CA LEU A 928 8.74 -13.91 -15.82
C LEU A 928 9.18 -12.44 -15.90
N SER A 929 10.04 -11.99 -14.99
CA SER A 929 10.51 -10.62 -14.81
C SER A 929 11.66 -10.15 -15.71
N PRO A 930 12.50 -11.00 -16.36
CA PRO A 930 13.58 -10.47 -17.20
C PRO A 930 13.03 -9.71 -18.40
N PRO A 931 13.44 -8.45 -18.65
CA PRO A 931 12.96 -7.68 -19.78
C PRO A 931 13.48 -8.30 -21.08
N GLY A 932 12.56 -8.74 -21.93
CA GLY A 932 12.86 -9.04 -23.32
C GLY A 932 13.52 -7.85 -24.03
N THR A 933 14.54 -8.12 -24.83
CA THR A 933 15.17 -7.12 -25.71
C THR A 933 14.13 -6.46 -26.62
N MET A 934 14.09 -5.13 -26.64
CA MET A 934 13.29 -4.37 -27.59
C MET A 934 14.06 -4.23 -28.89
N THR A 935 13.45 -4.61 -30.01
CA THR A 935 13.99 -4.39 -31.35
C THR A 935 13.03 -3.51 -32.13
N LEU A 936 13.55 -2.41 -32.66
CA LEU A 936 12.84 -1.51 -33.57
C LEU A 936 13.09 -1.99 -35.00
N LYS A 937 12.03 -2.27 -35.77
CA LYS A 937 12.13 -2.56 -37.20
C LYS A 937 11.09 -1.70 -37.94
N GLY A 938 11.50 -0.52 -38.40
CA GLY A 938 10.58 0.53 -38.89
C GLY A 938 9.76 1.15 -37.75
N ASP A 939 8.52 1.56 -38.03
CA ASP A 939 7.57 2.14 -37.05
C ASP A 939 7.00 1.12 -36.05
N LYS A 940 7.47 -0.14 -36.08
CA LYS A 940 7.02 -1.21 -35.18
C LYS A 940 8.09 -1.56 -34.15
N VAL A 941 7.72 -1.46 -32.88
CA VAL A 941 8.49 -1.91 -31.73
C VAL A 941 8.12 -3.37 -31.46
N THR A 942 9.08 -4.30 -31.61
CA THR A 942 8.89 -5.72 -31.25
C THR A 942 9.67 -6.03 -29.97
N ARG A 943 8.99 -6.55 -28.94
CA ARG A 943 9.62 -7.04 -27.69
C ARG A 943 9.70 -8.56 -27.74
N SER A 944 10.86 -9.15 -27.52
CA SER A 944 10.98 -10.62 -27.45
C SER A 944 10.44 -11.13 -26.11
N SER A 945 9.30 -11.82 -26.10
CA SER A 945 8.78 -12.50 -24.90
C SER A 945 9.67 -13.67 -24.49
N GLY A 946 10.04 -13.76 -23.22
CA GLY A 946 10.69 -14.93 -22.65
C GLY A 946 10.78 -14.83 -21.13
N GLY A 947 10.59 -15.96 -20.44
CA GLY A 947 10.85 -16.11 -19.00
C GLY A 947 12.11 -16.94 -18.76
N LYS A 948 12.73 -16.80 -17.59
CA LYS A 948 13.80 -17.68 -17.13
C LYS A 948 13.17 -18.86 -16.38
N PHE A 949 13.47 -20.07 -16.82
CA PHE A 949 13.06 -21.32 -16.17
C PHE A 949 14.32 -22.02 -15.69
N GLU A 950 14.43 -22.27 -14.38
CA GLU A 950 15.67 -22.75 -13.77
C GLU A 950 15.40 -23.97 -12.89
N ILE A 951 16.08 -25.07 -13.21
CA ILE A 951 16.06 -26.30 -12.42
C ILE A 951 16.93 -26.05 -11.17
N GLN A 952 16.31 -26.10 -10.00
CA GLN A 952 17.01 -25.99 -8.71
C GLN A 952 17.43 -27.36 -8.21
N GLU A 953 16.55 -28.36 -8.37
CA GLU A 953 16.83 -29.75 -8.05
C GLU A 953 16.17 -30.63 -9.12
N PHE A 954 16.98 -31.37 -9.88
CA PHE A 954 16.46 -32.37 -10.80
C PHE A 954 15.95 -33.59 -10.01
N PRO A 955 14.88 -34.29 -10.42
CA PRO A 955 14.26 -35.32 -9.59
C PRO A 955 15.27 -36.33 -9.05
N ARG A 956 15.28 -36.47 -7.72
CA ARG A 956 16.05 -37.45 -6.99
C ARG A 956 15.16 -38.20 -6.01
N GLN A 957 15.44 -39.48 -5.84
CA GLN A 957 14.74 -40.30 -4.86
C GLN A 957 15.44 -40.16 -3.50
N THR A 958 14.71 -39.66 -2.51
CA THR A 958 15.23 -39.45 -1.15
C THR A 958 15.20 -40.73 -0.33
N LEU A 959 14.23 -41.62 -0.60
CA LEU A 959 14.03 -42.87 0.12
C LEU A 959 13.38 -43.95 -0.78
N PRO A 960 13.84 -45.22 -0.75
CA PRO A 960 15.22 -45.64 -0.50
C PRO A 960 16.17 -45.19 -1.63
N VAL A 961 17.50 -45.30 -1.47
CA VAL A 961 18.45 -44.96 -2.55
C VAL A 961 18.27 -45.96 -3.72
N PRO A 962 18.02 -45.50 -4.95
CA PRO A 962 17.73 -46.39 -6.08
C PRO A 962 18.99 -47.13 -6.54
N ALA A 963 18.87 -48.44 -6.76
CA ALA A 963 19.90 -49.26 -7.38
C ALA A 963 19.63 -49.39 -8.88
N LYS A 964 20.66 -49.24 -9.72
CA LYS A 964 20.52 -49.25 -11.19
C LYS A 964 19.78 -50.50 -11.68
N GLY A 965 18.71 -50.30 -12.46
CA GLY A 965 17.84 -51.35 -12.99
C GLY A 965 16.77 -51.89 -12.03
N SER A 966 16.63 -51.33 -10.81
CA SER A 966 15.57 -51.71 -9.87
C SER A 966 14.23 -51.04 -10.18
N ALA A 967 13.15 -51.48 -9.53
CA ALA A 967 11.83 -50.83 -9.66
C ALA A 967 11.85 -49.35 -9.25
N GLU A 968 12.69 -49.02 -8.26
CA GLU A 968 12.96 -47.66 -7.81
C GLU A 968 13.67 -46.83 -8.89
N ASP A 969 14.65 -47.40 -9.59
CA ASP A 969 15.34 -46.73 -10.71
C ASP A 969 14.36 -46.43 -11.86
N PHE A 970 13.45 -47.36 -12.18
CA PHE A 970 12.37 -47.10 -13.16
C PHE A 970 11.40 -45.99 -12.70
N ARG A 971 11.06 -45.91 -11.40
CA ARG A 971 10.24 -44.82 -10.85
C ARG A 971 10.94 -43.48 -10.92
N LEU A 972 12.24 -43.44 -10.63
CA LEU A 972 13.06 -42.22 -10.74
C LEU A 972 13.16 -41.75 -12.20
N ILE A 973 13.40 -42.65 -13.15
CA ILE A 973 13.40 -42.34 -14.58
C ILE A 973 12.03 -41.77 -15.01
N LYS A 974 10.92 -42.39 -14.57
CA LYS A 974 9.57 -41.89 -14.82
C LYS A 974 9.38 -40.45 -14.30
N ALA A 975 9.79 -40.18 -13.06
CA ALA A 975 9.69 -38.86 -12.45
C ALA A 975 10.54 -37.81 -13.19
N LYS A 976 11.76 -38.16 -13.63
CA LYS A 976 12.61 -37.28 -14.46
C LYS A 976 11.93 -36.89 -15.78
N MET A 977 11.21 -37.82 -16.41
CA MET A 977 10.43 -37.55 -17.63
C MET A 977 9.23 -36.63 -17.35
N GLU A 978 8.44 -36.94 -16.33
CA GLU A 978 7.23 -36.17 -15.98
C GLU A 978 7.58 -34.75 -15.52
N PHE A 979 8.65 -34.58 -14.75
CA PHE A 979 9.22 -33.27 -14.39
C PHE A 979 9.63 -32.46 -15.62
N SER A 980 10.33 -33.10 -16.57
CA SER A 980 10.80 -32.43 -17.78
C SER A 980 9.66 -32.06 -18.73
N LEU A 981 8.60 -32.87 -18.80
CA LEU A 981 7.36 -32.54 -19.51
C LEU A 981 6.66 -31.33 -18.88
N ALA A 982 6.58 -31.29 -17.55
CA ALA A 982 5.96 -30.17 -16.83
C ALA A 982 6.72 -28.86 -17.07
N LEU A 983 8.04 -28.88 -16.92
CA LEU A 983 8.92 -27.74 -17.18
C LEU A 983 8.82 -27.27 -18.64
N ALA A 984 8.84 -28.20 -19.60
CA ALA A 984 8.71 -27.88 -21.02
C ALA A 984 7.33 -27.30 -21.36
N ALA A 985 6.25 -27.84 -20.80
CA ALA A 985 4.89 -27.32 -20.98
C ALA A 985 4.78 -25.88 -20.45
N ASP A 986 5.30 -25.61 -19.25
CA ASP A 986 5.35 -24.28 -18.65
C ASP A 986 6.17 -23.29 -19.50
N ALA A 987 7.32 -23.73 -20.03
CA ALA A 987 8.16 -22.91 -20.90
C ALA A 987 7.43 -22.55 -22.21
N ILE A 988 6.83 -23.55 -22.87
CA ILE A 988 6.06 -23.37 -24.11
C ILE A 988 4.85 -22.46 -23.87
N ALA A 989 4.21 -22.59 -22.71
CA ALA A 989 3.05 -21.79 -22.34
C ALA A 989 3.35 -20.29 -22.25
N ASN A 990 4.62 -19.92 -22.06
CA ASN A 990 5.07 -18.54 -21.97
C ASN A 990 5.73 -18.02 -23.27
N LEU A 991 5.65 -18.76 -24.37
CA LEU A 991 6.04 -18.30 -25.70
C LEU A 991 4.86 -17.62 -26.43
N ASP A 992 5.11 -16.46 -27.04
CA ASP A 992 4.13 -15.77 -27.87
C ASP A 992 4.01 -16.41 -29.27
N SER A 993 5.12 -16.92 -29.81
CA SER A 993 5.18 -17.55 -31.14
C SER A 993 6.09 -18.78 -31.13
N PRO A 994 5.97 -19.69 -32.11
CA PRO A 994 6.90 -20.80 -32.28
C PRO A 994 8.36 -20.30 -32.33
N PRO A 995 9.31 -20.96 -31.63
CA PRO A 995 10.72 -20.64 -31.75
C PRO A 995 11.21 -20.99 -33.15
N THR A 996 12.16 -20.20 -33.67
CA THR A 996 12.78 -20.42 -34.99
C THR A 996 14.29 -20.44 -34.88
N LYS A 997 15.00 -20.75 -35.96
CA LYS A 997 16.47 -20.69 -35.98
C LYS A 997 17.00 -19.28 -35.67
N GLU A 998 16.27 -18.25 -36.10
CA GLU A 998 16.61 -16.84 -35.88
C GLU A 998 16.21 -16.35 -34.48
N LYS A 999 15.19 -16.97 -33.87
CA LYS A 999 14.74 -16.72 -32.49
C LYS A 999 14.64 -18.05 -31.72
N PRO A 1000 15.77 -18.69 -31.39
CA PRO A 1000 15.76 -20.02 -30.81
C PRO A 1000 15.41 -19.98 -29.32
N LEU A 1001 14.82 -21.07 -28.83
CA LEU A 1001 14.74 -21.34 -27.40
C LEU A 1001 16.13 -21.73 -26.91
N ARG A 1002 16.67 -21.04 -25.90
CA ARG A 1002 18.00 -21.30 -25.38
C ARG A 1002 17.94 -22.20 -24.14
N LEU A 1003 18.71 -23.27 -24.15
CA LEU A 1003 18.98 -24.09 -22.98
C LEU A 1003 20.42 -23.87 -22.54
N TYR A 1004 20.62 -23.57 -21.27
CA TYR A 1004 21.92 -23.29 -20.66
C TYR A 1004 22.07 -24.17 -19.42
N GLY A 1005 23.21 -24.85 -19.26
CA GLY A 1005 23.50 -25.67 -18.09
C GLY A 1005 24.78 -26.50 -18.23
N ASP A 1006 25.35 -26.91 -17.10
CA ASP A 1006 26.55 -27.74 -16.98
C ASP A 1006 26.24 -29.23 -16.76
N ASN A 1007 24.99 -29.58 -16.46
CA ASN A 1007 24.54 -30.96 -16.27
C ASN A 1007 23.99 -31.57 -17.59
N GLU A 1008 24.70 -32.56 -18.12
CA GLU A 1008 24.33 -33.28 -19.36
C GLU A 1008 22.97 -33.99 -19.26
N GLU A 1009 22.68 -34.65 -18.15
CA GLU A 1009 21.43 -35.40 -17.97
C GLU A 1009 20.21 -34.45 -18.00
N GLN A 1010 20.26 -33.34 -17.25
CA GLN A 1010 19.19 -32.36 -17.20
C GLN A 1010 18.89 -31.77 -18.59
N MET A 1011 19.95 -31.39 -19.32
CA MET A 1011 19.80 -30.85 -20.68
C MET A 1011 19.20 -31.88 -21.63
N ARG A 1012 19.65 -33.14 -21.57
CA ARG A 1012 19.15 -34.22 -22.42
C ARG A 1012 17.66 -34.48 -22.24
N TYR A 1013 17.18 -34.55 -20.99
CA TYR A 1013 15.76 -34.77 -20.67
C TYR A 1013 14.88 -33.60 -21.09
N LEU A 1014 15.27 -32.36 -20.76
CA LEU A 1014 14.50 -31.17 -21.10
C LEU A 1014 14.45 -30.94 -22.62
N TRP A 1015 15.57 -31.10 -23.33
CA TRP A 1015 15.62 -31.00 -24.78
C TRP A 1015 14.66 -32.00 -25.44
N THR A 1016 14.67 -33.25 -24.98
CA THR A 1016 13.80 -34.32 -25.51
C THR A 1016 12.32 -34.00 -25.29
N ALA A 1017 11.95 -33.51 -24.09
CA ALA A 1017 10.57 -33.12 -23.77
C ALA A 1017 10.07 -31.98 -24.68
N LEU A 1018 10.89 -30.94 -24.91
CA LEU A 1018 10.54 -29.81 -25.78
C LEU A 1018 10.27 -30.24 -27.23
N ILE A 1019 11.09 -31.15 -27.77
CA ILE A 1019 10.91 -31.70 -29.13
C ILE A 1019 9.59 -32.48 -29.22
N ILE A 1020 9.28 -33.32 -28.24
CA ILE A 1020 8.07 -34.15 -28.25
C ILE A 1020 6.80 -33.29 -28.17
N LEU A 1021 6.79 -32.27 -27.31
CA LEU A 1021 5.65 -31.36 -27.18
C LEU A 1021 5.47 -30.49 -28.43
N GLY A 1022 6.57 -30.10 -29.10
CA GLY A 1022 6.53 -29.30 -30.33
C GLY A 1022 6.18 -30.08 -31.60
N GLU A 1023 6.57 -31.35 -31.71
CA GLU A 1023 6.39 -32.16 -32.93
C GLU A 1023 4.92 -32.30 -33.34
N LYS A 1024 4.04 -32.52 -32.35
CA LYS A 1024 2.61 -32.75 -32.56
C LYS A 1024 1.76 -31.48 -32.49
N ASN A 1025 2.34 -30.30 -32.32
CA ASN A 1025 1.60 -29.05 -32.19
C ASN A 1025 1.64 -28.20 -33.48
N PRO A 1026 0.51 -28.06 -34.22
CA PRO A 1026 0.47 -27.31 -35.48
C PRO A 1026 0.58 -25.79 -35.31
N HIS A 1027 0.52 -25.27 -34.08
CA HIS A 1027 0.55 -23.83 -33.77
C HIS A 1027 1.74 -23.42 -32.91
N MET A 1028 2.52 -24.39 -32.42
CA MET A 1028 3.72 -24.20 -31.61
C MET A 1028 4.76 -25.28 -31.95
N LYS A 1029 5.18 -25.32 -33.21
CA LYS A 1029 6.13 -26.33 -33.70
C LYS A 1029 7.54 -26.05 -33.16
N ILE A 1030 8.13 -27.03 -32.50
CA ILE A 1030 9.51 -26.95 -31.97
C ILE A 1030 10.32 -28.10 -32.55
N ASN A 1031 11.32 -27.74 -33.33
CA ASN A 1031 12.24 -28.68 -33.94
C ASN A 1031 13.64 -28.50 -33.33
N ALA A 1032 14.56 -29.41 -33.63
CA ALA A 1032 15.93 -29.40 -33.10
C ALA A 1032 16.71 -28.11 -33.44
N ASP A 1033 16.47 -27.54 -34.62
CA ASP A 1033 17.08 -26.29 -35.11
C ASP A 1033 16.50 -25.01 -34.48
N ALA A 1034 15.35 -25.12 -33.81
CA ALA A 1034 14.72 -24.04 -33.06
C ALA A 1034 15.19 -23.99 -31.59
N ILE A 1035 16.05 -24.91 -31.16
CA ILE A 1035 16.62 -24.97 -29.81
C ILE A 1035 18.13 -24.77 -29.91
N LYS A 1036 18.66 -23.77 -29.20
CA LYS A 1036 20.10 -23.53 -29.09
C LYS A 1036 20.61 -24.02 -27.73
N LEU A 1037 21.64 -24.88 -27.75
CA LEU A 1037 22.33 -25.35 -26.56
C LEU A 1037 23.56 -24.50 -26.29
N ASP A 1038 23.55 -23.74 -25.21
CA ASP A 1038 24.69 -22.95 -24.73
C ASP A 1038 25.38 -23.76 -23.59
N ARG A 1039 26.37 -24.60 -23.96
CA ARG A 1039 27.05 -25.59 -23.07
C ARG A 1039 28.27 -24.97 -22.38
N PHE A 1040 28.45 -25.19 -21.07
CA PHE A 1040 29.65 -24.77 -20.31
C PHE A 1040 29.99 -25.81 -19.22
N GLY A 1041 31.22 -25.82 -18.70
CA GLY A 1041 31.68 -26.85 -17.76
C GLY A 1041 31.98 -28.20 -18.44
N GLU A 1042 31.64 -29.31 -17.78
CA GLU A 1042 31.87 -30.68 -18.30
C GLU A 1042 30.75 -31.21 -19.20
N ASN A 1043 29.74 -30.40 -19.54
CA ASN A 1043 28.58 -30.82 -20.31
C ASN A 1043 28.91 -31.15 -21.78
N GLN A 1044 28.83 -32.43 -22.15
CA GLN A 1044 29.09 -32.91 -23.51
C GLN A 1044 27.82 -33.28 -24.29
N PHE A 1045 26.62 -33.02 -23.75
CA PHE A 1045 25.37 -33.44 -24.38
C PHE A 1045 25.25 -32.94 -25.83
N ASP A 1046 25.19 -33.86 -26.80
CA ASP A 1046 24.98 -33.54 -28.21
C ASP A 1046 23.70 -34.18 -28.77
N PRO A 1047 22.68 -33.39 -29.17
CA PRO A 1047 21.43 -33.91 -29.73
C PRO A 1047 21.60 -34.76 -30.99
N ALA A 1048 22.72 -34.62 -31.71
CA ALA A 1048 23.03 -35.47 -32.84
C ALA A 1048 23.18 -36.95 -32.43
N GLN A 1049 23.63 -37.23 -31.21
CA GLN A 1049 23.79 -38.58 -30.65
C GLN A 1049 22.44 -39.27 -30.33
N GLU A 1050 21.34 -38.52 -30.25
CA GLU A 1050 19.99 -39.10 -30.12
C GLU A 1050 19.46 -39.64 -31.46
N LYS A 1051 20.10 -39.26 -32.59
CA LYS A 1051 19.64 -39.56 -33.94
C LYS A 1051 20.57 -40.53 -34.65
N GLY A 1052 19.98 -41.52 -35.32
CA GLY A 1052 20.69 -42.40 -36.22
C GLY A 1052 21.10 -41.71 -37.51
N SER A 1053 22.29 -42.06 -37.98
CA SER A 1053 22.81 -41.70 -39.30
C SER A 1053 23.18 -42.97 -40.03
N PHE A 1054 22.62 -43.16 -41.22
CA PHE A 1054 23.10 -44.16 -42.17
C PHE A 1054 23.59 -43.41 -43.40
N LEU A 1055 24.89 -43.50 -43.71
CA LEU A 1055 25.54 -42.81 -44.82
C LEU A 1055 25.36 -41.27 -44.82
N GLY A 1056 25.36 -40.64 -43.64
CA GLY A 1056 25.24 -39.17 -43.53
C GLY A 1056 23.81 -38.63 -43.68
N ILE A 1057 22.81 -39.50 -43.86
CA ILE A 1057 21.39 -39.17 -43.89
C ILE A 1057 20.77 -39.58 -42.56
N SER A 1058 20.11 -38.63 -41.89
CA SER A 1058 19.42 -38.87 -40.62
C SER A 1058 18.27 -39.87 -40.83
N THR A 1059 18.37 -41.06 -40.22
CA THR A 1059 17.35 -42.13 -40.30
C THR A 1059 16.29 -42.05 -39.20
N GLY A 1060 16.29 -41.00 -38.39
CA GLY A 1060 15.38 -40.81 -37.26
C GLY A 1060 16.07 -41.02 -35.91
N PHE A 1061 15.31 -41.12 -34.83
CA PHE A 1061 15.87 -41.33 -33.48
C PHE A 1061 16.30 -42.79 -33.27
N HIS A 1062 17.45 -43.02 -32.62
CA HIS A 1062 17.92 -44.37 -32.29
C HIS A 1062 16.92 -45.12 -31.39
N ASN A 1063 16.81 -46.45 -31.51
CA ASN A 1063 15.89 -47.25 -30.69
C ASN A 1063 16.15 -47.14 -29.18
N ASN A 1064 17.40 -46.85 -28.78
CA ASN A 1064 17.82 -46.66 -27.39
C ASN A 1064 17.93 -45.18 -26.99
N SER A 1065 17.45 -44.25 -27.84
CA SER A 1065 17.41 -42.82 -27.54
C SER A 1065 16.44 -42.52 -26.39
N LEU A 1066 16.67 -41.41 -25.69
CA LEU A 1066 15.74 -40.94 -24.67
C LEU A 1066 14.39 -40.58 -25.31
N TYR A 1067 14.40 -40.10 -26.55
CA TYR A 1067 13.20 -39.83 -27.34
C TYR A 1067 12.33 -41.07 -27.53
N GLN A 1068 12.92 -42.21 -27.93
CA GLN A 1068 12.18 -43.47 -28.06
C GLN A 1068 11.71 -43.97 -26.69
N LEU A 1069 12.46 -43.72 -25.62
CA LEU A 1069 12.03 -44.04 -24.27
C LEU A 1069 10.78 -43.21 -23.88
N PHE A 1070 10.71 -41.91 -24.17
CA PHE A 1070 9.49 -41.13 -23.94
C PHE A 1070 8.30 -41.63 -24.79
N LYS A 1071 8.53 -42.11 -26.02
CA LYS A 1071 7.47 -42.58 -26.93
C LYS A 1071 7.00 -44.02 -26.66
N ASN A 1072 7.87 -44.88 -26.14
CA ASN A 1072 7.64 -46.34 -26.03
C ASN A 1072 7.63 -46.88 -24.58
N SER A 1073 7.63 -46.02 -23.54
CA SER A 1073 7.73 -46.42 -22.12
C SER A 1073 6.48 -46.13 -21.24
N LEU A 1074 6.66 -46.34 -19.92
CA LEU A 1074 5.72 -46.14 -18.79
C LEU A 1074 5.07 -44.74 -18.67
N VAL A 1075 5.45 -43.75 -19.50
CA VAL A 1075 4.91 -42.37 -19.49
C VAL A 1075 4.14 -41.99 -20.75
N LYS A 1076 3.79 -42.93 -21.62
CA LYS A 1076 3.10 -42.64 -22.89
C LYS A 1076 1.83 -41.78 -22.70
N ASP A 1077 0.97 -42.17 -21.76
CA ASP A 1077 -0.26 -41.44 -21.46
C ASP A 1077 0.06 -40.02 -20.95
N SER A 1078 1.12 -39.89 -20.16
CA SER A 1078 1.63 -38.60 -19.67
C SER A 1078 2.07 -37.67 -20.80
N VAL A 1079 2.76 -38.22 -21.79
CA VAL A 1079 3.18 -37.49 -22.99
C VAL A 1079 1.96 -37.05 -23.81
N GLU A 1080 1.02 -37.96 -24.08
CA GLU A 1080 -0.17 -37.67 -24.91
C GLU A 1080 -1.06 -36.59 -24.27
N GLN A 1081 -1.36 -36.71 -22.98
CA GLN A 1081 -2.13 -35.68 -22.26
C GLN A 1081 -1.43 -34.33 -22.24
N THR A 1082 -0.10 -34.29 -22.04
CA THR A 1082 0.66 -33.03 -22.06
C THR A 1082 0.65 -32.40 -23.46
N VAL A 1083 0.81 -33.20 -24.50
CA VAL A 1083 0.72 -32.74 -25.90
C VAL A 1083 -0.63 -32.10 -26.18
N ASP A 1084 -1.72 -32.72 -25.75
CA ASP A 1084 -3.07 -32.22 -26.00
C ASP A 1084 -3.37 -30.95 -25.20
N ALA A 1085 -2.90 -30.85 -23.95
CA ALA A 1085 -2.95 -29.61 -23.17
C ALA A 1085 -2.24 -28.45 -23.88
N VAL A 1086 -1.02 -28.68 -24.37
CA VAL A 1086 -0.23 -27.66 -25.08
C VAL A 1086 -0.87 -27.28 -26.42
N LYS A 1087 -1.46 -28.24 -27.16
CA LYS A 1087 -2.20 -27.97 -28.40
C LYS A 1087 -3.43 -27.11 -28.15
N GLN A 1088 -4.24 -27.43 -27.14
CA GLN A 1088 -5.46 -26.68 -26.81
C GLN A 1088 -5.13 -25.22 -26.49
N MET A 1089 -4.13 -25.00 -25.62
CA MET A 1089 -3.61 -23.67 -25.31
C MET A 1089 -3.11 -22.94 -26.58
N SER A 1090 -2.38 -23.63 -27.45
CA SER A 1090 -1.84 -23.00 -28.68
C SER A 1090 -2.92 -22.67 -29.72
N ALA A 1091 -4.02 -23.41 -29.75
CA ALA A 1091 -5.17 -23.13 -30.60
C ALA A 1091 -5.93 -21.87 -30.12
N ASP A 1092 -6.16 -21.76 -28.81
CA ASP A 1092 -6.73 -20.57 -28.18
C ASP A 1092 -5.82 -19.34 -28.41
N LYS A 1093 -4.50 -19.55 -28.36
CA LYS A 1093 -3.53 -18.49 -28.68
C LYS A 1093 -3.68 -17.96 -30.13
N LYS A 1094 -3.95 -18.86 -31.08
CA LYS A 1094 -3.99 -18.50 -32.50
C LYS A 1094 -5.32 -17.92 -32.97
N SER A 1095 -6.44 -18.33 -32.39
CA SER A 1095 -7.77 -17.76 -32.68
C SER A 1095 -7.79 -16.28 -32.31
N SER A 1096 -7.33 -15.97 -31.11
CA SER A 1096 -7.24 -14.62 -30.55
C SER A 1096 -6.46 -13.66 -31.45
N GLU A 1097 -5.28 -14.07 -31.93
CA GLU A 1097 -4.41 -13.25 -32.79
C GLU A 1097 -5.08 -12.81 -34.10
N LYS A 1098 -5.92 -13.68 -34.68
CA LYS A 1098 -6.62 -13.43 -35.95
C LYS A 1098 -7.87 -12.56 -35.80
N GLU A 1099 -8.56 -12.67 -34.65
CA GLU A 1099 -9.84 -12.00 -34.43
C GLU A 1099 -9.67 -10.55 -33.98
N ARG A 1100 -8.65 -10.25 -33.16
CA ARG A 1100 -8.39 -8.90 -32.60
C ARG A 1100 -8.47 -7.76 -33.64
N PRO A 1101 -7.69 -7.77 -34.74
CA PRO A 1101 -7.62 -6.59 -35.60
C PRO A 1101 -8.93 -6.30 -36.32
N LYS A 1102 -9.73 -7.34 -36.60
CA LYS A 1102 -11.04 -7.20 -37.24
C LYS A 1102 -12.03 -6.56 -36.28
N VAL A 1103 -12.08 -7.06 -35.06
CA VAL A 1103 -12.99 -6.58 -34.02
C VAL A 1103 -12.62 -5.15 -33.60
N ASP A 1104 -11.33 -4.85 -33.45
CA ASP A 1104 -10.81 -3.51 -33.19
C ASP A 1104 -11.24 -2.50 -34.27
N SER A 1105 -11.15 -2.88 -35.54
CA SER A 1105 -11.62 -2.04 -36.64
C SER A 1105 -13.13 -1.79 -36.59
N GLN A 1106 -13.91 -2.80 -36.21
CA GLN A 1106 -15.35 -2.67 -36.05
C GLN A 1106 -15.73 -1.77 -34.86
N ALA A 1107 -15.02 -1.88 -33.74
CA ALA A 1107 -15.20 -1.02 -32.58
C ALA A 1107 -14.89 0.46 -32.90
N ALA A 1108 -13.79 0.72 -33.63
CA ALA A 1108 -13.46 2.07 -34.08
C ALA A 1108 -14.56 2.66 -34.99
N LYS A 1109 -15.11 1.85 -35.91
CA LYS A 1109 -16.22 2.26 -36.78
C LYS A 1109 -17.51 2.52 -35.98
N ALA A 1110 -17.86 1.64 -35.05
CA ALA A 1110 -19.03 1.80 -34.20
C ALA A 1110 -18.95 3.09 -33.37
N THR A 1111 -17.80 3.34 -32.74
CA THR A 1111 -17.55 4.58 -31.97
C THR A 1111 -17.80 5.83 -32.81
N LYS A 1112 -17.29 5.83 -34.06
CA LYS A 1112 -17.48 6.94 -34.98
C LYS A 1112 -18.96 7.09 -35.40
N SER A 1113 -19.62 6.01 -35.78
CA SER A 1113 -21.03 6.04 -36.19
C SER A 1113 -21.96 6.49 -35.08
N ILE A 1114 -21.70 6.12 -33.83
CA ILE A 1114 -22.46 6.57 -32.66
C ILE A 1114 -22.26 8.06 -32.44
N LYS A 1115 -21.01 8.52 -32.48
CA LYS A 1115 -20.69 9.95 -32.33
C LYS A 1115 -21.41 10.80 -33.37
N ASP A 1116 -21.47 10.34 -34.62
CA ASP A 1116 -22.06 11.11 -35.72
C ASP A 1116 -23.60 10.97 -35.75
N GLY A 1117 -24.13 9.76 -35.54
CA GLY A 1117 -25.56 9.43 -35.66
C GLY A 1117 -26.42 9.66 -34.41
N LEU A 1118 -25.82 9.68 -33.21
CA LEU A 1118 -26.51 9.87 -31.93
C LEU A 1118 -26.03 11.11 -31.16
N SER A 1119 -25.29 12.03 -31.80
CA SER A 1119 -24.72 13.22 -31.13
C SER A 1119 -25.73 14.02 -30.30
N VAL A 1120 -26.92 14.28 -30.86
CA VAL A 1120 -28.00 15.03 -30.18
C VAL A 1120 -28.51 14.23 -28.98
N PHE A 1121 -28.87 12.96 -29.18
CA PHE A 1121 -29.35 12.08 -28.11
C PHE A 1121 -28.33 11.97 -26.97
N LEU A 1122 -27.05 11.69 -27.28
CA LEU A 1122 -26.00 11.55 -26.27
C LEU A 1122 -25.71 12.86 -25.53
N ARG A 1123 -25.82 14.00 -26.21
CA ARG A 1123 -25.69 15.31 -25.57
C ARG A 1123 -26.85 15.55 -24.62
N ASP A 1124 -28.07 15.24 -25.03
CA ASP A 1124 -29.27 15.45 -24.24
C ASP A 1124 -29.28 14.48 -23.04
N ALA A 1125 -29.00 13.19 -23.25
CA ALA A 1125 -28.82 12.19 -22.18
C ALA A 1125 -27.71 12.57 -21.19
N ARG A 1126 -26.59 13.12 -21.68
CA ARG A 1126 -25.51 13.62 -20.80
C ARG A 1126 -25.96 14.84 -20.00
N THR A 1127 -26.76 15.72 -20.58
CA THR A 1127 -27.33 16.88 -19.89
C THR A 1127 -28.30 16.41 -18.81
N THR A 1128 -29.19 15.46 -19.13
CA THR A 1128 -30.09 14.82 -18.17
C THR A 1128 -29.32 14.14 -17.05
N ARG A 1129 -28.33 13.29 -17.34
CA ARG A 1129 -27.50 12.64 -16.29
C ARG A 1129 -26.78 13.65 -15.41
N ASN A 1130 -26.27 14.73 -16.01
CA ASN A 1130 -25.61 15.78 -15.26
C ASN A 1130 -26.61 16.57 -14.40
N ALA A 1131 -27.87 16.70 -14.77
CA ALA A 1131 -28.86 17.43 -13.97
C ALA A 1131 -29.55 16.53 -12.92
N GLU A 1132 -29.84 15.28 -13.28
CA GLU A 1132 -30.71 14.37 -12.54
C GLU A 1132 -29.95 13.21 -11.85
N GLY A 1133 -28.64 13.08 -12.08
CA GLY A 1133 -27.83 11.96 -11.59
C GLY A 1133 -27.87 10.73 -12.52
N PRO A 1134 -27.16 9.64 -12.17
CA PRO A 1134 -27.32 8.33 -12.82
C PRO A 1134 -28.67 7.70 -12.39
N GLU A 1135 -29.32 6.94 -13.27
CA GLU A 1135 -30.55 6.20 -12.91
C GLU A 1135 -30.16 4.87 -12.23
N GLU A 1136 -30.84 4.52 -11.14
CA GLU A 1136 -30.55 3.29 -10.37
C GLU A 1136 -30.49 2.04 -11.28
N LYS A 1137 -29.42 1.26 -11.12
CA LYS A 1137 -29.31 -0.06 -11.75
C LYS A 1137 -30.20 -1.03 -10.99
N ARG A 1138 -31.44 -1.24 -11.44
CA ARG A 1138 -32.19 -2.45 -11.03
C ARG A 1138 -31.37 -3.67 -11.48
N ASP A 1139 -31.08 -4.56 -10.54
CA ASP A 1139 -30.48 -5.86 -10.83
C ASP A 1139 -31.47 -6.61 -11.75
N THR A 1140 -31.14 -6.72 -13.03
CA THR A 1140 -32.05 -7.23 -14.08
C THR A 1140 -32.24 -8.74 -14.00
N GLY A 1141 -31.67 -9.42 -13.01
CA GLY A 1141 -31.82 -10.87 -12.83
C GLY A 1141 -31.23 -11.69 -13.97
N LEU A 1142 -30.49 -11.08 -14.91
CA LEU A 1142 -29.74 -11.75 -15.97
C LEU A 1142 -28.41 -12.30 -15.40
N LYS A 1143 -28.52 -13.14 -14.36
CA LYS A 1143 -27.45 -14.05 -13.96
C LYS A 1143 -27.81 -15.42 -14.53
N ASN A 1144 -27.06 -15.81 -15.56
CA ASN A 1144 -27.08 -17.09 -16.28
C ASN A 1144 -28.17 -17.25 -17.36
N SER A 1145 -27.80 -16.94 -18.61
CA SER A 1145 -28.29 -17.64 -19.79
C SER A 1145 -27.12 -18.03 -20.67
#